data_AF-A0A8J6T4R6-F1
#
_entry.id   AF-A0A8J6T4R6-F1
#
_cell.length_a   1.000
_cell.length_b   1.000
_cell.length_c   1.000
_cell.angle_alpha   90.00
_cell.angle_beta   90.00
_cell.angle_gamma   90.00
#
_symmetry.space_group_name_H-M   'P 1'
#
loop_
_entity.id
_entity.type
_entity.pdbx_description
1 polymer ?
#
loop_
_entity_poly.entity_id
_entity_poly.type
_entity_poly.pdbx_seq_one_letter_code
_entity_poly.pdbx_strand_id
1 'polypeptide(L)'
;MVNCTKHKTVHWSKHGIFYILMEFHPFWELLDKLGISLPNSPANRQKQLNTSAENSRQRRTAARPQRHEVEQMLDLLDATIEFGELPTSLRDEVSTSKNCWVPPGEMVEVAEYKIPGMVYVGDSLPMIGRYGVEPSLIRPMLRAKSRKPDYEKVPKKYSTSYTQLEAVERAAYLKWLSEGRNAPEVYGTYVWLFFYGLERRVLHDLLDERPTIAPEDLPEFEQIVAEVKRLQDIYGNPRENWSFANKTETFLEICRFIRSSELPEELIDPMTAKPFALQIGLGQKVKQGQPIPAEWAIAWYTRLANNALPTAATRCTDEFKTLFQLRYQQKFGEGIKLKPGKTKLKTSYFPSSPSFGRSLEIPVGDLPDISRFTAKVTQIGEVMLQCRKELDPLSRFLARNPDAQKAAAAIALLPADLLPLYGGDVLQNLRTWLDKNFAQPKTQVAVVSGKEVLKHWSGSNPEKLTKTEANGLANTLTRLGYGIEPDPRLTGTLPTLKNSFALFRRMPDSGNSNDLELSDGLSEEYVEATLLMQLAIAAASGDETPNAIEQQYLETHLASVVAVEEWERSRLSAHLHLLLHESNLRGLKARIAKLKPAQRQEFAQFVVQVATADGQATPQEVQVLEKIYKQLELDSQTLYSDIHAVSTSGSTPSPLSSQPASEPVTVRKATPTQGHKIPAPPKGNSKKQELALDMSLVQSKLTESQEISSILADIFVDEEVSPSAKSPSSSPTKANQTRSKTTQRRKSPRSKSSESATPIVQIAGLDQTHSELLFALQKQAHWQREELEAIATQLDLMLDGALEVINEAAFDRCAEAVTEGDDPVEVNSDVLRKLLA
;
A
#
# COMPACT_ATOMS: atom_id res chain seq x y z
N MET A 1 14.23 39.29 -59.89
CA MET A 1 12.96 38.90 -60.53
C MET A 1 12.75 37.40 -60.36
N VAL A 2 11.96 36.99 -59.36
CA VAL A 2 11.15 35.76 -59.40
C VAL A 2 9.93 36.04 -58.51
N ASN A 3 8.77 36.18 -59.16
CA ASN A 3 7.47 36.33 -58.52
C ASN A 3 7.04 35.00 -57.89
N CYS A 4 6.62 35.02 -56.63
CA CYS A 4 5.87 33.93 -55.99
C CYS A 4 4.93 34.47 -54.91
N THR A 5 3.87 35.17 -55.32
CA THR A 5 2.68 35.37 -54.50
C THR A 5 1.69 34.24 -54.79
N LYS A 6 1.71 33.20 -53.94
CA LYS A 6 0.58 32.27 -53.81
C LYS A 6 -0.09 32.54 -52.48
N HIS A 7 -1.06 33.45 -52.47
CA HIS A 7 -2.10 33.45 -51.44
C HIS A 7 -2.84 32.12 -51.56
N LYS A 8 -2.67 31.23 -50.58
CA LYS A 8 -3.56 30.08 -50.41
C LYS A 8 -4.79 30.55 -49.66
N THR A 9 -5.87 30.68 -50.41
CA THR A 9 -7.23 30.90 -49.93
C THR A 9 -7.61 29.79 -48.95
N VAL A 10 -8.17 30.16 -47.79
CA VAL A 10 -8.75 29.24 -46.82
C VAL A 10 -9.88 28.47 -47.51
N HIS A 11 -9.75 27.16 -47.66
CA HIS A 11 -10.84 26.30 -48.15
C HIS A 11 -11.85 26.09 -47.02
N TRP A 12 -12.88 26.93 -46.99
CA TRP A 12 -14.10 26.64 -46.24
C TRP A 12 -14.83 25.49 -46.95
N SER A 13 -15.42 24.55 -46.19
CA SER A 13 -16.28 23.53 -46.80
C SER A 13 -17.51 24.21 -47.42
N LYS A 14 -17.97 23.75 -48.60
CA LYS A 14 -19.15 24.34 -49.28
C LYS A 14 -20.38 24.44 -48.36
N HIS A 15 -20.53 23.49 -47.43
CA HIS A 15 -21.58 23.52 -46.41
C HIS A 15 -21.39 24.64 -45.37
N GLY A 16 -20.16 25.01 -45.02
CA GLY A 16 -19.89 26.09 -44.07
C GLY A 16 -20.33 27.47 -44.58
N ILE A 17 -20.10 27.76 -45.86
CA ILE A 17 -20.50 29.04 -46.49
C ILE A 17 -22.03 29.17 -46.54
N PHE A 18 -22.74 28.08 -46.85
CA PHE A 18 -24.20 28.05 -46.94
C PHE A 18 -24.92 28.38 -45.63
N TYR A 19 -24.43 27.85 -44.51
CA TYR A 19 -25.03 28.11 -43.20
C TYR A 19 -24.68 29.49 -42.64
N ILE A 20 -23.51 30.05 -42.97
CA ILE A 20 -23.15 31.44 -42.67
C ILE A 20 -24.14 32.39 -43.36
N LEU A 21 -24.43 32.15 -44.64
CA LEU A 21 -25.34 33.00 -45.41
C LEU A 21 -26.80 32.93 -44.92
N MET A 22 -27.25 31.78 -44.41
CA MET A 22 -28.61 31.64 -43.86
C MET A 22 -28.91 32.51 -42.63
N GLU A 23 -27.89 32.90 -41.86
CA GLU A 23 -28.05 33.76 -40.66
C GLU A 23 -27.97 35.27 -40.97
N PHE A 24 -27.61 35.65 -42.20
CA PHE A 24 -27.54 37.05 -42.64
C PHE A 24 -28.87 37.51 -43.24
N HIS A 25 -29.55 38.48 -42.61
CA HIS A 25 -30.77 39.11 -43.14
C HIS A 25 -30.64 39.64 -44.60
N PRO A 26 -29.50 40.23 -45.04
CA PRO A 26 -29.32 40.69 -46.42
C PRO A 26 -29.28 39.56 -47.46
N PHE A 27 -28.95 38.33 -47.05
CA PHE A 27 -28.94 37.17 -47.95
C PHE A 27 -30.36 36.80 -48.40
N TRP A 28 -31.35 36.90 -47.50
CA TRP A 28 -32.74 36.65 -47.83
C TRP A 28 -33.33 37.71 -48.76
N GLU A 29 -32.95 38.99 -48.61
CA GLU A 29 -33.34 40.06 -49.54
C GLU A 29 -32.71 39.90 -50.93
N LEU A 30 -31.47 39.39 -51.00
CA LEU A 30 -30.79 39.10 -52.26
C LEU A 30 -31.52 37.98 -53.03
N LEU A 31 -31.92 36.92 -52.34
CA LEU A 31 -32.67 35.80 -52.93
C LEU A 31 -34.06 36.25 -53.44
N ASP A 32 -34.73 37.14 -52.73
CA ASP A 32 -36.03 37.70 -53.13
C ASP A 32 -35.90 38.61 -54.36
N LYS A 33 -34.84 39.44 -54.44
CA LYS A 33 -34.53 40.27 -55.61
C LYS A 33 -34.14 39.46 -56.85
N LEU A 34 -33.56 38.28 -56.67
CA LEU A 34 -33.21 37.36 -57.75
C LEU A 34 -34.37 36.43 -58.16
N GLY A 35 -35.54 36.55 -57.54
CA GLY A 35 -36.74 35.76 -57.87
C GLY A 35 -36.67 34.29 -57.43
N ILE A 36 -35.80 33.96 -56.49
CA ILE A 36 -35.56 32.58 -56.03
C ILE A 36 -36.39 32.34 -54.75
N SER A 37 -37.48 31.57 -54.85
CA SER A 37 -38.37 31.26 -53.72
C SER A 37 -38.01 29.91 -53.07
N LEU A 38 -37.67 29.95 -51.78
CA LEU A 38 -37.38 28.76 -50.97
C LEU A 38 -38.53 28.44 -49.99
N PRO A 39 -38.81 27.16 -49.71
CA PRO A 39 -39.95 26.75 -48.89
C PRO A 39 -39.92 27.27 -47.43
N ASN A 40 -38.76 27.72 -46.94
CA ASN A 40 -38.57 28.21 -45.57
C ASN A 40 -38.34 29.72 -45.44
N SER A 41 -38.57 30.50 -46.51
CA SER A 41 -38.49 31.97 -46.48
C SER A 41 -39.36 32.57 -45.37
N PRO A 42 -38.91 33.65 -44.68
CA PRO A 42 -39.71 34.35 -43.68
C PRO A 42 -41.11 34.73 -44.18
N ALA A 43 -41.24 35.11 -45.46
CA ALA A 43 -42.51 35.45 -46.10
C ALA A 43 -43.48 34.24 -46.21
N ASN A 44 -42.96 33.03 -46.43
CA ASN A 44 -43.76 31.79 -46.47
C ASN A 44 -44.14 31.30 -45.06
N ARG A 45 -43.30 31.56 -44.06
CA ARG A 45 -43.59 31.26 -42.65
C ARG A 45 -44.75 32.11 -42.12
N GLN A 46 -44.81 33.39 -42.49
CA GLN A 46 -45.93 34.27 -42.14
C GLN A 46 -47.23 33.87 -42.85
N LYS A 47 -47.15 33.38 -44.11
CA LYS A 47 -48.29 32.87 -44.88
C LYS A 47 -48.87 31.58 -44.30
N GLN A 48 -48.02 30.68 -43.78
CA GLN A 48 -48.45 29.45 -43.09
C GLN A 48 -49.02 29.70 -41.69
N LEU A 49 -48.65 30.80 -41.03
CA LEU A 49 -49.19 31.18 -39.72
C LEU A 49 -50.59 31.80 -39.79
N ASN A 50 -50.99 32.34 -40.94
CA ASN A 50 -52.28 33.04 -41.11
C ASN A 50 -53.41 32.18 -41.69
N THR A 51 -53.16 30.91 -42.07
CA THR A 51 -54.19 30.01 -42.61
C THR A 51 -54.41 28.78 -41.73
N SER A 52 -55.57 28.77 -41.07
CA SER A 52 -56.29 27.65 -40.45
C SER A 52 -55.82 27.12 -39.08
N ALA A 53 -56.64 27.50 -38.08
CA ALA A 53 -56.80 26.84 -36.80
C ALA A 53 -57.73 25.62 -36.95
N GLU A 54 -57.20 24.45 -37.29
CA GLU A 54 -57.85 23.14 -37.07
C GLU A 54 -56.90 22.01 -37.53
N ASN A 55 -56.12 21.45 -36.58
CA ASN A 55 -55.58 20.08 -36.53
C ASN A 55 -54.30 20.02 -35.66
N SER A 56 -54.48 19.70 -34.38
CA SER A 56 -53.43 19.69 -33.34
C SER A 56 -52.74 18.33 -33.15
N ARG A 57 -52.67 17.46 -34.17
CA ARG A 57 -51.95 16.16 -34.08
C ARG A 57 -50.89 15.85 -35.15
N GLN A 58 -50.55 16.82 -36.02
CA GLN A 58 -49.36 16.75 -36.90
C GLN A 58 -48.45 17.94 -36.64
N ARG A 59 -47.84 18.02 -35.45
CA ARG A 59 -46.70 18.91 -35.19
C ARG A 59 -45.50 18.09 -34.74
N ARG A 60 -44.88 17.41 -35.70
CA ARG A 60 -43.49 16.93 -35.61
C ARG A 60 -42.84 17.10 -36.98
N THR A 61 -41.60 17.59 -36.93
CA THR A 61 -40.64 17.83 -38.02
C THR A 61 -40.96 18.96 -39.00
N ALA A 62 -40.41 20.16 -38.75
CA ALA A 62 -39.90 20.96 -39.86
C ALA A 62 -38.75 20.15 -40.47
N ALA A 63 -38.95 19.64 -41.69
CA ALA A 63 -37.96 18.78 -42.34
C ALA A 63 -36.64 19.54 -42.52
N ARG A 64 -35.55 18.95 -42.02
CA ARG A 64 -34.18 19.38 -42.34
C ARG A 64 -33.98 19.10 -43.84
N PRO A 65 -33.49 20.05 -44.65
CA PRO A 65 -33.33 19.84 -46.09
C PRO A 65 -32.46 18.61 -46.33
N GLN A 66 -32.87 17.74 -47.26
CA GLN A 66 -32.12 16.53 -47.58
C GLN A 66 -30.79 16.91 -48.25
N ARG A 67 -29.77 16.06 -48.12
CA ARG A 67 -28.41 16.33 -48.61
C ARG A 67 -28.38 16.72 -50.10
N HIS A 68 -29.27 16.15 -50.90
CA HIS A 68 -29.43 16.47 -52.32
C HIS A 68 -30.03 17.87 -52.57
N GLU A 69 -30.94 18.34 -51.71
CA GLU A 69 -31.49 19.70 -51.78
C GLU A 69 -30.42 20.74 -51.41
N VAL A 70 -29.57 20.43 -50.43
CA VAL A 70 -28.40 21.26 -50.07
C VAL A 70 -27.38 21.30 -51.21
N GLU A 71 -27.14 20.20 -51.90
CA GLU A 71 -26.25 20.14 -53.07
C GLU A 71 -26.81 20.92 -54.27
N GLN A 72 -28.10 20.80 -54.59
CA GLN A 72 -28.73 21.62 -55.64
C GLN A 72 -28.70 23.12 -55.31
N MET A 73 -28.86 23.49 -54.03
CA MET A 73 -28.77 24.88 -53.58
C MET A 73 -27.34 25.42 -53.65
N LEU A 74 -26.34 24.58 -53.42
CA LEU A 74 -24.92 24.94 -53.56
C LEU A 74 -24.53 25.10 -55.04
N ASP A 75 -25.06 24.27 -55.94
CA ASP A 75 -24.83 24.39 -57.38
C ASP A 75 -25.50 25.66 -57.96
N LEU A 76 -26.68 26.03 -57.45
CA LEU A 76 -27.34 27.31 -57.76
C LEU A 76 -26.53 28.51 -57.22
N LEU A 77 -25.93 28.39 -56.04
CA LEU A 77 -25.07 29.43 -55.46
C LEU A 77 -23.77 29.60 -56.27
N ASP A 78 -23.14 28.48 -56.65
CA ASP A 78 -21.92 28.47 -57.47
C ASP A 78 -22.19 29.06 -58.87
N ALA A 79 -23.34 28.74 -59.49
CA ALA A 79 -23.77 29.34 -60.77
C ALA A 79 -24.08 30.83 -60.68
N THR A 80 -24.51 31.32 -59.51
CA THR A 80 -24.76 32.74 -59.25
C THR A 80 -23.45 33.49 -58.95
N ILE A 81 -22.47 32.82 -58.32
CA ILE A 81 -21.13 33.34 -58.04
C ILE A 81 -20.27 33.42 -59.32
N GLU A 82 -20.50 32.56 -60.32
CA GLU A 82 -19.82 32.65 -61.63
C GLU A 82 -20.28 33.83 -62.50
N PHE A 83 -21.43 34.46 -62.20
CA PHE A 83 -22.02 35.53 -63.04
C PHE A 83 -22.09 36.94 -62.42
N GLY A 84 -21.55 37.16 -61.22
CA GLY A 84 -21.53 38.52 -60.64
C GLY A 84 -20.58 38.64 -59.46
N GLU A 85 -19.68 39.62 -59.53
CA GLU A 85 -18.74 39.98 -58.46
C GLU A 85 -19.47 40.23 -57.13
N LEU A 86 -19.06 39.54 -56.07
CA LEU A 86 -19.47 39.87 -54.70
C LEU A 86 -19.01 41.30 -54.37
N PRO A 87 -19.85 42.16 -53.76
CA PRO A 87 -19.46 43.49 -53.34
C PRO A 87 -18.27 43.42 -52.37
N THR A 88 -17.26 44.25 -52.62
CA THR A 88 -16.03 44.37 -51.83
C THR A 88 -16.27 44.57 -50.32
N SER A 89 -17.48 45.01 -49.92
CA SER A 89 -17.88 45.24 -48.53
C SER A 89 -18.07 43.98 -47.67
N LEU A 90 -18.07 42.75 -48.23
CA LEU A 90 -18.23 41.51 -47.46
C LEU A 90 -16.90 40.82 -47.09
N ARG A 91 -15.76 41.32 -47.57
CA ARG A 91 -14.43 40.80 -47.21
C ARG A 91 -13.80 41.49 -46.00
N ASP A 92 -14.29 42.67 -45.62
CA ASP A 92 -13.65 43.53 -44.61
C ASP A 92 -14.23 43.41 -43.17
N GLU A 93 -15.19 42.51 -42.91
CA GLU A 93 -15.83 42.37 -41.58
C GLU A 93 -15.69 40.97 -40.93
N VAL A 94 -14.59 40.25 -41.17
CA VAL A 94 -14.20 39.12 -40.29
C VAL A 94 -13.17 39.62 -39.29
N SER A 95 -13.61 39.92 -38.07
CA SER A 95 -12.70 40.27 -36.96
C SER A 95 -11.64 39.17 -36.79
N THR A 96 -10.38 39.50 -37.05
CA THR A 96 -9.24 38.60 -36.81
C THR A 96 -8.95 38.55 -35.30
N SER A 97 -8.37 37.46 -34.77
CA SER A 97 -8.09 37.40 -33.32
C SER A 97 -7.15 38.52 -32.85
N LYS A 98 -6.24 38.97 -33.73
CA LYS A 98 -5.37 40.14 -33.51
C LYS A 98 -6.17 41.42 -33.27
N ASN A 99 -7.28 41.62 -33.97
CA ASN A 99 -8.12 42.81 -33.81
C ASN A 99 -8.98 42.77 -32.53
N CYS A 100 -9.19 41.58 -31.96
CA CYS A 100 -9.95 41.41 -30.73
C CYS A 100 -9.07 41.39 -29.48
N TRP A 101 -7.76 41.18 -29.60
CA TRP A 101 -6.88 41.02 -28.44
C TRP A 101 -6.41 42.38 -27.91
N VAL A 102 -6.63 42.62 -26.62
CA VAL A 102 -6.06 43.76 -25.90
C VAL A 102 -4.82 43.26 -25.14
N PRO A 103 -3.59 43.68 -25.51
CA PRO A 103 -2.36 43.12 -24.96
C PRO A 103 -2.08 43.58 -23.52
N PRO A 104 -1.16 42.91 -22.80
CA PRO A 104 -0.68 43.36 -21.51
C PRO A 104 -0.24 44.84 -21.51
N GLY A 105 -0.59 45.58 -20.47
CA GLY A 105 -0.23 47.00 -20.32
C GLY A 105 -1.19 47.98 -21.01
N GLU A 106 -2.07 47.52 -21.89
CA GLU A 106 -3.14 48.33 -22.46
C GLU A 106 -4.43 48.22 -21.62
N MET A 107 -5.36 49.16 -21.85
CA MET A 107 -6.68 49.17 -21.23
C MET A 107 -7.77 49.35 -22.28
N VAL A 108 -8.94 48.77 -22.01
CA VAL A 108 -10.12 48.87 -22.85
C VAL A 108 -11.35 49.23 -22.01
N GLU A 109 -12.23 50.07 -22.54
CA GLU A 109 -13.47 50.44 -21.88
C GLU A 109 -14.63 49.57 -22.42
N VAL A 110 -15.32 48.87 -21.52
CA VAL A 110 -16.50 48.07 -21.86
C VAL A 110 -17.61 48.42 -20.89
N ALA A 111 -18.73 48.91 -21.41
CA ALA A 111 -19.79 49.56 -20.63
C ALA A 111 -19.23 50.71 -19.79
N GLU A 112 -19.23 50.58 -18.46
CA GLU A 112 -18.69 51.59 -17.52
C GLU A 112 -17.35 51.18 -16.88
N TYR A 113 -16.80 50.04 -17.29
CA TYR A 113 -15.62 49.42 -16.67
C TYR A 113 -14.37 49.65 -17.54
N LYS A 114 -13.30 50.12 -16.90
CA LYS A 114 -11.95 50.15 -17.49
C LYS A 114 -11.24 48.85 -17.17
N ILE A 115 -10.99 48.05 -18.20
CA ILE A 115 -10.49 46.68 -18.06
C ILE A 115 -9.02 46.67 -18.47
N PRO A 116 -8.11 46.17 -17.60
CA PRO A 116 -6.73 45.93 -18.00
C PRO A 116 -6.68 44.84 -19.08
N GLY A 117 -5.67 44.90 -19.95
CA GLY A 117 -5.49 43.96 -21.05
C GLY A 117 -5.24 42.50 -20.61
N MET A 118 -4.84 41.68 -21.57
CA MET A 118 -4.91 40.21 -21.58
C MET A 118 -6.33 39.66 -21.80
N VAL A 119 -7.18 40.38 -22.52
CA VAL A 119 -8.57 40.00 -22.78
C VAL A 119 -8.90 40.10 -24.27
N TYR A 120 -9.86 39.28 -24.72
CA TYR A 120 -10.46 39.43 -26.04
C TYR A 120 -11.73 40.28 -25.95
N VAL A 121 -11.78 41.39 -26.70
CA VAL A 121 -12.92 42.30 -26.81
C VAL A 121 -13.30 42.50 -28.27
N GLY A 122 -14.57 42.30 -28.61
CA GLY A 122 -15.05 42.53 -29.98
C GLY A 122 -16.42 41.93 -30.24
N ASP A 123 -16.92 42.10 -31.46
CA ASP A 123 -18.27 41.66 -31.82
C ASP A 123 -18.37 40.19 -32.19
N SER A 124 -17.30 39.62 -32.76
CA SER A 124 -17.23 38.22 -33.18
C SER A 124 -15.79 37.71 -33.15
N LEU A 125 -15.59 36.53 -32.57
CA LEU A 125 -14.34 35.76 -32.63
C LEU A 125 -14.75 34.28 -32.63
N PRO A 126 -14.46 33.51 -33.69
CA PRO A 126 -14.86 32.11 -33.74
C PRO A 126 -14.05 31.25 -32.75
N MET A 127 -14.70 30.19 -32.24
CA MET A 127 -14.00 29.09 -31.56
C MET A 127 -12.97 28.43 -32.50
N ILE A 128 -11.91 27.84 -31.93
CA ILE A 128 -10.82 27.23 -32.69
C ILE A 128 -11.22 25.92 -33.35
N GLY A 129 -11.74 24.97 -32.57
CA GLY A 129 -12.00 23.60 -33.01
C GLY A 129 -13.47 23.20 -33.04
N ARG A 130 -14.38 24.15 -32.79
CA ARG A 130 -15.84 23.93 -32.81
C ARG A 130 -16.55 25.08 -33.48
N TYR A 131 -17.83 24.87 -33.79
CA TYR A 131 -18.74 25.93 -34.19
C TYR A 131 -19.16 26.74 -32.96
N GLY A 132 -19.13 28.07 -33.06
CA GLY A 132 -19.59 28.97 -32.00
C GLY A 132 -18.68 30.17 -31.81
N VAL A 133 -19.05 31.02 -30.84
CA VAL A 133 -18.29 32.20 -30.43
C VAL A 133 -17.30 31.82 -29.34
N GLU A 134 -16.07 32.33 -29.42
CA GLU A 134 -15.02 32.18 -28.43
C GLU A 134 -15.57 32.42 -27.01
N PRO A 135 -15.44 31.44 -26.09
CA PRO A 135 -15.96 31.55 -24.74
C PRO A 135 -15.50 32.81 -24.00
N SER A 136 -14.22 33.15 -24.13
CA SER A 136 -13.57 34.28 -23.46
C SER A 136 -13.82 35.65 -24.11
N LEU A 137 -14.52 35.73 -25.25
CA LEU A 137 -14.77 36.99 -25.95
C LEU A 137 -15.76 37.86 -25.18
N ILE A 138 -15.27 39.00 -24.68
CA ILE A 138 -16.08 40.07 -24.13
C ILE A 138 -16.73 40.82 -25.30
N ARG A 139 -18.06 40.75 -25.39
CA ARG A 139 -18.84 41.43 -26.44
C ARG A 139 -19.41 42.75 -25.92
N PRO A 140 -18.93 43.92 -26.38
CA PRO A 140 -19.40 45.21 -25.88
C PRO A 140 -20.90 45.46 -26.11
N MET A 141 -21.46 44.87 -27.18
CA MET A 141 -22.88 45.02 -27.54
C MET A 141 -23.83 44.29 -26.57
N LEU A 142 -23.34 43.37 -25.74
CA LEU A 142 -24.16 42.67 -24.76
C LEU A 142 -24.33 43.53 -23.50
N ARG A 143 -25.59 43.71 -23.07
CA ARG A 143 -25.92 44.51 -21.88
C ARG A 143 -25.19 43.97 -20.64
N ALA A 144 -24.36 44.81 -20.01
CA ALA A 144 -23.75 44.57 -18.71
C ALA A 144 -24.18 45.71 -17.77
N LYS A 145 -25.21 45.48 -16.96
CA LYS A 145 -25.77 46.53 -16.09
C LYS A 145 -26.21 45.95 -14.75
N SER A 146 -25.68 46.51 -13.66
CA SER A 146 -26.11 46.22 -12.30
C SER A 146 -25.90 47.44 -11.41
N ARG A 147 -26.85 47.73 -10.51
CA ARG A 147 -26.71 48.83 -9.53
C ARG A 147 -25.70 48.49 -8.42
N LYS A 148 -25.49 47.20 -8.17
CA LYS A 148 -24.49 46.64 -7.24
C LYS A 148 -24.00 45.32 -7.84
N PRO A 149 -23.02 45.35 -8.76
CA PRO A 149 -22.42 44.14 -9.28
C PRO A 149 -21.72 43.39 -8.14
N ASP A 150 -22.16 42.15 -7.93
CA ASP A 150 -21.67 41.25 -6.91
C ASP A 150 -21.04 40.05 -7.61
N TYR A 151 -19.71 39.97 -7.52
CA TYR A 151 -18.93 38.92 -8.16
C TYR A 151 -18.72 37.69 -7.29
N GLU A 152 -19.15 37.72 -6.02
CA GLU A 152 -19.11 36.58 -5.09
C GLU A 152 -20.35 35.70 -5.26
N LYS A 153 -21.47 36.32 -5.67
CA LYS A 153 -22.74 35.63 -5.87
C LYS A 153 -22.65 34.56 -6.95
N VAL A 154 -22.87 33.31 -6.54
CA VAL A 154 -23.01 32.16 -7.43
C VAL A 154 -24.32 32.26 -8.24
N PRO A 155 -24.26 32.31 -9.58
CA PRO A 155 -25.41 32.22 -10.47
C PRO A 155 -26.22 30.94 -10.30
N LYS A 156 -27.53 31.00 -10.62
CA LYS A 156 -28.39 29.81 -10.66
C LYS A 156 -28.06 28.87 -11.83
N LYS A 157 -27.49 29.41 -12.90
CA LYS A 157 -27.14 28.69 -14.11
C LYS A 157 -25.63 28.70 -14.27
N TYR A 158 -25.05 27.52 -14.45
CA TYR A 158 -23.64 27.40 -14.80
C TYR A 158 -23.41 27.88 -16.24
N SER A 159 -22.51 28.84 -16.40
CA SER A 159 -22.19 29.49 -17.69
C SER A 159 -20.75 29.15 -18.09
N THR A 160 -20.55 28.76 -19.35
CA THR A 160 -19.22 28.38 -19.87
C THR A 160 -18.63 29.39 -20.86
N SER A 161 -19.35 30.48 -21.14
CA SER A 161 -18.90 31.59 -21.99
C SER A 161 -19.44 32.93 -21.52
N TYR A 162 -18.77 34.02 -21.89
CA TYR A 162 -19.22 35.39 -21.61
C TYR A 162 -20.62 35.67 -22.18
N THR A 163 -20.92 35.09 -23.34
CA THR A 163 -22.22 35.23 -24.02
C THR A 163 -23.38 34.59 -23.26
N GLN A 164 -23.11 33.59 -22.42
CA GLN A 164 -24.12 32.91 -21.61
C GLN A 164 -24.40 33.58 -20.27
N LEU A 165 -23.50 34.47 -19.82
CA LEU A 165 -23.71 35.24 -18.60
C LEU A 165 -24.93 36.14 -18.74
N GLU A 166 -25.70 36.30 -17.67
CA GLU A 166 -26.77 37.28 -17.60
C GLU A 166 -26.21 38.71 -17.49
N ALA A 167 -27.04 39.73 -17.72
CA ALA A 167 -26.57 41.12 -17.73
C ALA A 167 -25.94 41.58 -16.39
N VAL A 168 -26.42 41.04 -15.27
CA VAL A 168 -25.87 41.31 -13.93
C VAL A 168 -24.54 40.58 -13.72
N GLU A 169 -24.43 39.36 -14.23
CA GLU A 169 -23.22 38.52 -14.16
C GLU A 169 -22.10 39.09 -15.03
N ARG A 170 -22.43 39.58 -16.23
CA ARG A 170 -21.48 40.35 -17.05
C ARG A 170 -20.96 41.57 -16.31
N ALA A 171 -21.83 42.36 -15.68
CA ALA A 171 -21.39 43.52 -14.91
C ALA A 171 -20.46 43.12 -13.74
N ALA A 172 -20.76 42.01 -13.05
CA ALA A 172 -19.92 41.48 -11.98
C ALA A 172 -18.54 40.99 -12.50
N TYR A 173 -18.52 40.28 -13.62
CA TYR A 173 -17.29 39.84 -14.28
C TYR A 173 -16.42 41.02 -14.73
N LEU A 174 -17.00 42.01 -15.41
CA LEU A 174 -16.28 43.21 -15.86
C LEU A 174 -15.77 44.03 -14.66
N LYS A 175 -16.54 44.11 -13.56
CA LYS A 175 -16.10 44.73 -12.31
C LYS A 175 -14.86 44.03 -11.75
N TRP A 176 -14.90 42.70 -11.61
CA TRP A 176 -13.75 41.91 -11.12
C TRP A 176 -12.50 42.09 -11.99
N LEU A 177 -12.67 42.12 -13.33
CA LEU A 177 -11.58 42.43 -14.26
C LEU A 177 -11.00 43.84 -14.01
N SER A 178 -11.87 44.85 -13.87
CA SER A 178 -11.46 46.25 -13.64
C SER A 178 -10.76 46.49 -12.30
N GLU A 179 -11.06 45.67 -11.28
CA GLU A 179 -10.43 45.70 -9.96
C GLU A 179 -9.14 44.87 -9.89
N GLY A 180 -8.60 44.49 -11.07
CA GLY A 180 -7.30 43.86 -11.20
C GLY A 180 -7.27 42.35 -10.95
N ARG A 181 -8.44 41.67 -10.91
CA ARG A 181 -8.54 40.21 -10.79
C ARG A 181 -7.90 39.67 -9.50
N ASN A 182 -8.18 40.31 -8.37
CA ASN A 182 -7.51 40.03 -7.08
C ASN A 182 -8.43 39.48 -5.98
N ALA A 183 -9.76 39.57 -6.14
CA ALA A 183 -10.70 39.16 -5.09
C ALA A 183 -10.72 37.63 -4.93
N PRO A 184 -10.32 37.05 -3.78
CA PRO A 184 -10.27 35.58 -3.59
C PRO A 184 -11.65 34.92 -3.64
N GLU A 185 -12.66 35.63 -3.13
CA GLU A 185 -14.06 35.16 -3.01
C GLU A 185 -14.85 35.24 -4.34
N VAL A 186 -14.19 35.54 -5.46
CA VAL A 186 -14.85 35.65 -6.76
C VAL A 186 -15.47 34.30 -7.17
N TYR A 187 -16.64 34.37 -7.81
CA TYR A 187 -17.24 33.20 -8.43
C TYR A 187 -16.26 32.55 -9.44
N GLY A 188 -15.82 31.32 -9.14
CA GLY A 188 -14.71 30.66 -9.83
C GLY A 188 -14.83 30.58 -11.36
N THR A 189 -16.05 30.54 -11.91
CA THR A 189 -16.28 30.57 -13.36
C THR A 189 -15.71 31.82 -14.03
N TYR A 190 -15.65 32.96 -13.34
CA TYR A 190 -15.03 34.19 -13.86
C TYR A 190 -13.52 34.03 -14.04
N VAL A 191 -12.85 33.34 -13.12
CA VAL A 191 -11.43 33.01 -13.22
C VAL A 191 -11.19 32.07 -14.40
N TRP A 192 -12.02 31.03 -14.56
CA TRP A 192 -11.97 30.12 -15.70
C TRP A 192 -12.19 30.83 -17.03
N LEU A 193 -13.19 31.70 -17.11
CA LEU A 193 -13.52 32.47 -18.30
C LEU A 193 -12.36 33.34 -18.77
N PHE A 194 -11.68 33.98 -17.81
CA PHE A 194 -10.47 34.74 -18.08
C PHE A 194 -9.30 33.83 -18.52
N PHE A 195 -9.07 32.73 -17.81
CA PHE A 195 -8.04 31.75 -18.15
C PHE A 195 -8.23 31.15 -19.55
N TYR A 196 -9.47 30.95 -20.02
CA TYR A 196 -9.74 30.48 -21.38
C TYR A 196 -9.15 31.38 -22.46
N GLY A 197 -9.15 32.70 -22.22
CA GLY A 197 -8.51 33.67 -23.12
C GLY A 197 -6.99 33.54 -23.12
N LEU A 198 -6.37 33.42 -21.95
CA LEU A 198 -4.92 33.22 -21.82
C LEU A 198 -4.46 31.91 -22.48
N GLU A 199 -5.21 30.83 -22.25
CA GLU A 199 -4.94 29.51 -22.81
C GLU A 199 -5.06 29.52 -24.34
N ARG A 200 -6.09 30.19 -24.89
CA ARG A 200 -6.22 30.45 -26.32
C ARG A 200 -5.03 31.24 -26.86
N ARG A 201 -4.69 32.36 -26.20
CA ARG A 201 -3.65 33.27 -26.67
C ARG A 201 -2.32 32.54 -26.82
N VAL A 202 -1.94 31.75 -25.82
CA VAL A 202 -0.67 31.01 -25.83
C VAL A 202 -0.70 29.84 -26.82
N LEU A 203 -1.70 28.95 -26.74
CA LEU A 203 -1.65 27.66 -27.45
C LEU A 203 -2.11 27.74 -28.91
N HIS A 204 -2.73 28.84 -29.32
CA HIS A 204 -3.21 29.02 -30.68
C HIS A 204 -2.62 30.27 -31.32
N ASP A 205 -2.85 31.44 -30.74
CA ASP A 205 -2.54 32.71 -31.41
C ASP A 205 -1.04 33.04 -31.43
N LEU A 206 -0.33 32.85 -30.31
CA LEU A 206 1.13 33.06 -30.23
C LEU A 206 1.90 31.87 -30.80
N LEU A 207 1.40 30.65 -30.60
CA LEU A 207 2.05 29.47 -31.14
C LEU A 207 1.93 29.43 -32.67
N ASP A 208 0.78 29.75 -33.24
CA ASP A 208 0.53 29.85 -34.70
C ASP A 208 1.05 28.62 -35.48
N GLU A 209 0.67 27.43 -35.00
CA GLU A 209 1.10 26.12 -35.53
C GLU A 209 2.62 25.84 -35.46
N ARG A 210 3.40 26.70 -34.79
CA ARG A 210 4.85 26.50 -34.55
C ARG A 210 5.08 25.55 -33.36
N PRO A 211 6.26 24.93 -33.24
CA PRO A 211 6.60 24.12 -32.07
C PRO A 211 6.97 24.96 -30.83
N THR A 212 7.36 26.22 -31.01
CA THR A 212 7.78 27.15 -29.95
C THR A 212 7.29 28.57 -30.18
N ILE A 213 7.27 29.35 -29.10
CA ILE A 213 6.95 30.79 -29.15
C ILE A 213 8.05 31.55 -29.90
N ALA A 214 7.64 32.50 -30.75
CA ALA A 214 8.56 33.34 -31.50
C ALA A 214 9.33 34.30 -30.59
N PRO A 215 10.59 34.66 -30.91
CA PRO A 215 11.34 35.64 -30.12
C PRO A 215 10.62 36.97 -29.91
N GLU A 216 9.90 37.46 -30.93
CA GLU A 216 9.11 38.69 -30.89
C GLU A 216 7.89 38.62 -29.95
N ASP A 217 7.36 37.42 -29.73
CA ASP A 217 6.17 37.16 -28.90
C ASP A 217 6.54 36.85 -27.43
N LEU A 218 7.83 36.58 -27.14
CA LEU A 218 8.30 36.22 -25.80
C LEU A 218 7.95 37.23 -24.69
N PRO A 219 8.06 38.57 -24.89
CA PRO A 219 7.71 39.54 -23.85
C PRO A 219 6.24 39.50 -23.44
N GLU A 220 5.33 39.26 -24.39
CA GLU A 220 3.90 39.11 -24.12
C GLU A 220 3.64 37.77 -23.42
N PHE A 221 4.21 36.69 -23.96
CA PHE A 221 4.12 35.35 -23.41
C PHE A 221 4.54 35.29 -21.94
N GLU A 222 5.66 35.90 -21.57
CA GLU A 222 6.14 35.91 -20.18
C GLU A 222 5.20 36.65 -19.23
N GLN A 223 4.55 37.72 -19.69
CA GLN A 223 3.53 38.42 -18.90
C GLN A 223 2.28 37.56 -18.70
N ILE A 224 1.87 36.78 -19.71
CA ILE A 224 0.76 35.84 -19.59
C ILE A 224 1.12 34.71 -18.61
N VAL A 225 2.33 34.15 -18.70
CA VAL A 225 2.82 33.12 -17.77
C VAL A 225 2.86 33.65 -16.33
N ALA A 226 3.34 34.88 -16.13
CA ALA A 226 3.33 35.54 -14.82
C ALA A 226 1.91 35.73 -14.29
N GLU A 227 0.97 36.11 -15.15
CA GLU A 227 -0.44 36.26 -14.77
C GLU A 227 -1.07 34.91 -14.38
N VAL A 228 -0.82 33.82 -15.12
CA VAL A 228 -1.33 32.49 -14.76
C VAL A 228 -0.77 32.03 -13.41
N LYS A 229 0.51 32.29 -13.11
CA LYS A 229 1.10 32.02 -11.79
C LYS A 229 0.40 32.84 -10.69
N ARG A 230 0.19 34.14 -10.91
CA ARG A 230 -0.52 35.00 -9.97
C ARG A 230 -1.95 34.51 -9.70
N LEU A 231 -2.67 34.08 -10.73
CA LEU A 231 -4.00 33.48 -10.57
C LEU A 231 -3.94 32.15 -9.81
N GLN A 232 -2.91 31.33 -10.04
CA GLN A 232 -2.71 30.09 -9.28
C GLN A 232 -2.43 30.38 -7.80
N ASP A 233 -1.66 31.41 -7.47
CA ASP A 233 -1.37 31.80 -6.09
C ASP A 233 -2.63 32.28 -5.34
N ILE A 234 -3.55 32.95 -6.03
CA ILE A 234 -4.78 33.48 -5.42
C ILE A 234 -5.90 32.43 -5.40
N TYR A 235 -6.09 31.69 -6.49
CA TYR A 235 -7.27 30.85 -6.75
C TYR A 235 -6.97 29.35 -6.81
N GLY A 236 -5.70 28.96 -6.80
CA GLY A 236 -5.22 27.60 -6.99
C GLY A 236 -4.94 26.84 -5.71
N ASN A 237 -5.59 27.17 -4.58
CA ASN A 237 -5.50 26.38 -3.36
C ASN A 237 -5.96 24.94 -3.65
N PRO A 238 -5.08 23.91 -3.59
CA PRO A 238 -5.44 22.55 -3.99
C PRO A 238 -6.53 21.91 -3.13
N ARG A 239 -6.77 22.42 -1.90
CA ARG A 239 -7.82 21.92 -1.01
C ARG A 239 -9.22 22.40 -1.42
N GLU A 240 -9.29 23.59 -2.01
CA GLU A 240 -10.55 24.26 -2.34
C GLU A 240 -10.85 24.21 -3.84
N ASN A 241 -9.81 24.29 -4.68
CA ASN A 241 -9.93 24.35 -6.13
C ASN A 241 -8.83 23.54 -6.82
N TRP A 242 -8.78 22.24 -6.50
CA TRP A 242 -7.84 21.29 -7.10
C TRP A 242 -7.84 21.32 -8.64
N SER A 243 -9.02 21.46 -9.26
CA SER A 243 -9.16 21.44 -10.72
C SER A 243 -8.40 22.59 -11.40
N PHE A 244 -8.52 23.81 -10.88
CA PHE A 244 -7.84 24.98 -11.41
C PHE A 244 -6.34 24.89 -11.15
N ALA A 245 -5.93 24.50 -9.93
CA ALA A 245 -4.54 24.28 -9.57
C ALA A 245 -3.85 23.28 -10.53
N ASN A 246 -4.48 22.13 -10.75
CA ASN A 246 -3.95 21.05 -11.58
C ASN A 246 -3.85 21.46 -13.07
N LYS A 247 -4.85 22.18 -13.60
CA LYS A 247 -4.86 22.64 -14.99
C LYS A 247 -3.83 23.73 -15.25
N THR A 248 -3.76 24.74 -14.40
CA THR A 248 -2.79 25.83 -14.51
C THR A 248 -1.35 25.31 -14.37
N GLU A 249 -1.10 24.37 -13.48
CA GLU A 249 0.23 23.75 -13.33
C GLU A 249 0.65 22.99 -14.59
N THR A 250 -0.26 22.18 -15.16
CA THR A 250 0.00 21.48 -16.43
C THR A 250 0.23 22.47 -17.58
N PHE A 251 -0.58 23.53 -17.66
CA PHE A 251 -0.41 24.60 -18.65
C PHE A 251 0.93 25.31 -18.51
N LEU A 252 1.38 25.59 -17.28
CA LEU A 252 2.68 26.20 -17.00
C LEU A 252 3.85 25.28 -17.37
N GLU A 253 3.75 23.97 -17.18
CA GLU A 253 4.75 23.02 -17.70
C GLU A 253 4.84 23.05 -19.24
N ILE A 254 3.70 23.12 -19.92
CA ILE A 254 3.65 23.27 -21.38
C ILE A 254 4.28 24.60 -21.79
N CYS A 255 3.95 25.70 -21.10
CA CYS A 255 4.55 27.01 -21.34
C CYS A 255 6.07 26.96 -21.22
N ARG A 256 6.61 26.33 -20.17
CA ARG A 256 8.06 26.14 -20.03
C ARG A 256 8.65 25.39 -21.23
N PHE A 257 7.98 24.33 -21.68
CA PHE A 257 8.44 23.55 -22.83
C PHE A 257 8.39 24.34 -24.15
N ILE A 258 7.26 24.98 -24.49
CA ILE A 258 7.11 25.71 -25.77
C ILE A 258 7.91 27.02 -25.81
N ARG A 259 8.40 27.51 -24.67
CA ARG A 259 9.34 28.63 -24.62
C ARG A 259 10.71 28.29 -25.22
N SER A 260 11.22 27.07 -24.97
CA SER A 260 12.60 26.68 -25.32
C SER A 260 12.72 25.41 -26.18
N SER A 261 11.61 24.72 -26.48
CA SER A 261 11.60 23.35 -27.05
C SER A 261 12.27 22.29 -26.18
N GLU A 262 12.59 22.65 -24.94
CA GLU A 262 13.33 21.82 -24.00
C GLU A 262 12.76 22.02 -22.61
N LEU A 263 12.68 20.93 -21.85
CA LEU A 263 12.40 20.95 -20.42
C LEU A 263 13.56 20.23 -19.73
N PRO A 264 14.56 20.96 -19.20
CA PRO A 264 15.70 20.35 -18.52
C PRO A 264 15.26 19.43 -17.39
N GLU A 265 15.94 18.28 -17.26
CA GLU A 265 15.57 17.25 -16.29
C GLU A 265 15.65 17.79 -14.84
N GLU A 266 16.60 18.69 -14.58
CA GLU A 266 16.86 19.29 -13.27
C GLU A 266 15.70 20.17 -12.79
N LEU A 267 14.83 20.61 -13.70
CA LEU A 267 13.63 21.39 -13.39
C LEU A 267 12.39 20.49 -13.18
N ILE A 268 12.52 19.18 -13.37
CA ILE A 268 11.43 18.21 -13.22
C ILE A 268 11.59 17.51 -11.88
N ASP A 269 10.83 17.94 -10.89
CA ASP A 269 10.72 17.23 -9.62
C ASP A 269 9.78 16.02 -9.79
N PRO A 270 10.29 14.77 -9.72
CA PRO A 270 9.49 13.56 -9.89
C PRO A 270 8.46 13.34 -8.78
N MET A 271 8.40 14.16 -7.73
CA MET A 271 7.36 14.09 -6.71
C MET A 271 6.18 15.00 -6.98
N THR A 272 6.38 16.10 -7.72
CA THR A 272 5.35 17.14 -7.96
C THR A 272 4.95 17.27 -9.42
N ALA A 273 5.86 17.00 -10.37
CA ALA A 273 5.65 17.14 -11.81
C ALA A 273 4.38 16.44 -12.35
N LYS A 274 3.67 17.09 -13.28
CA LYS A 274 2.49 16.51 -13.94
C LYS A 274 2.90 15.46 -14.98
N PRO A 275 1.92 14.66 -15.47
CA PRO A 275 2.19 13.66 -16.49
C PRO A 275 2.94 14.19 -17.73
N PHE A 276 2.68 15.44 -18.12
CA PHE A 276 3.38 16.08 -19.25
C PHE A 276 4.89 16.16 -19.02
N ALA A 277 5.35 16.83 -17.95
CA ALA A 277 6.77 16.92 -17.64
C ALA A 277 7.39 15.54 -17.34
N LEU A 278 6.69 14.66 -16.62
CA LEU A 278 7.20 13.33 -16.30
C LEU A 278 7.49 12.47 -17.54
N GLN A 279 6.59 12.49 -18.54
CA GLN A 279 6.80 11.76 -19.78
C GLN A 279 8.04 12.27 -20.52
N ILE A 280 8.24 13.58 -20.55
CA ILE A 280 9.42 14.22 -21.17
C ILE A 280 10.70 13.82 -20.43
N GLY A 281 10.73 13.97 -19.10
CA GLY A 281 11.91 13.66 -18.29
C GLY A 281 12.30 12.18 -18.37
N LEU A 282 11.33 11.27 -18.29
CA LEU A 282 11.61 9.84 -18.48
C LEU A 282 12.08 9.53 -19.91
N GLY A 283 11.48 10.16 -20.93
CA GLY A 283 11.95 10.05 -22.31
C GLY A 283 13.41 10.51 -22.48
N GLN A 284 13.78 11.62 -21.85
CA GLN A 284 15.14 12.15 -21.84
C GLN A 284 16.13 11.17 -21.18
N LYS A 285 15.80 10.64 -19.99
CA LYS A 285 16.61 9.64 -19.29
C LYS A 285 16.88 8.42 -20.16
N VAL A 286 15.85 7.88 -20.81
CA VAL A 286 15.98 6.73 -21.70
C VAL A 286 16.82 7.06 -22.93
N LYS A 287 16.61 8.24 -23.54
CA LYS A 287 17.41 8.70 -24.70
C LYS A 287 18.90 8.85 -24.35
N GLN A 288 19.20 9.32 -23.14
CA GLN A 288 20.56 9.49 -22.62
C GLN A 288 21.17 8.19 -22.05
N GLY A 289 20.41 7.09 -21.99
CA GLY A 289 20.87 5.81 -21.43
C GLY A 289 21.06 5.81 -19.90
N GLN A 290 20.46 6.78 -19.20
CA GLN A 290 20.53 6.88 -17.75
C GLN A 290 19.59 5.86 -17.06
N PRO A 291 19.96 5.33 -15.88
CA PRO A 291 19.03 4.56 -15.07
C PRO A 291 17.88 5.45 -14.56
N ILE A 292 16.68 4.89 -14.48
CA ILE A 292 15.52 5.55 -13.85
C ILE A 292 15.67 5.41 -12.32
N PRO A 293 15.83 6.51 -11.57
CA PRO A 293 15.97 6.45 -10.11
C PRO A 293 14.66 6.05 -9.40
N ALA A 294 14.75 5.74 -8.10
CA ALA A 294 13.62 5.29 -7.30
C ALA A 294 12.43 6.28 -7.30
N GLU A 295 12.68 7.58 -7.09
CA GLU A 295 11.62 8.60 -7.05
C GLU A 295 10.88 8.72 -8.40
N TRP A 296 11.63 8.66 -9.50
CA TRP A 296 11.06 8.61 -10.85
C TRP A 296 10.28 7.33 -11.11
N ALA A 297 10.69 6.20 -10.54
CA ALA A 297 9.97 4.93 -10.64
C ALA A 297 8.64 4.97 -9.88
N ILE A 298 8.59 5.59 -8.68
CA ILE A 298 7.34 5.86 -7.95
C ILE A 298 6.42 6.72 -8.82
N ALA A 299 6.93 7.83 -9.36
CA ALA A 299 6.17 8.75 -10.20
C ALA A 299 5.61 8.08 -11.46
N TRP A 300 6.43 7.25 -12.12
CA TRP A 300 6.01 6.47 -13.28
C TRP A 300 4.87 5.51 -12.91
N TYR A 301 5.03 4.76 -11.83
CA TYR A 301 4.03 3.81 -11.37
C TYR A 301 2.68 4.47 -11.02
N THR A 302 2.72 5.58 -10.29
CA THR A 302 1.50 6.20 -9.75
C THR A 302 0.82 7.15 -10.73
N ARG A 303 1.59 7.99 -11.45
CA ARG A 303 1.02 9.12 -12.21
C ARG A 303 0.94 8.89 -13.71
N LEU A 304 1.80 8.04 -14.27
CA LEU A 304 1.77 7.72 -15.70
C LEU A 304 1.07 6.40 -15.98
N ALA A 305 1.33 5.37 -15.16
CA ALA A 305 0.60 4.11 -15.23
C ALA A 305 -0.73 4.13 -14.47
N ASN A 306 -1.01 5.21 -13.73
CA ASN A 306 -2.26 5.45 -13.00
C ASN A 306 -2.60 4.33 -12.00
N ASN A 307 -1.58 3.75 -11.36
CA ASN A 307 -1.78 2.74 -10.31
C ASN A 307 -1.95 3.41 -8.95
N ALA A 308 -2.87 2.89 -8.14
CA ALA A 308 -3.07 3.36 -6.78
C ALA A 308 -1.82 3.09 -5.90
N LEU A 309 -1.54 4.03 -5.00
CA LEU A 309 -0.56 3.81 -3.95
C LEU A 309 -1.13 2.83 -2.90
N PRO A 310 -0.31 1.94 -2.34
CA PRO A 310 -0.71 1.15 -1.18
C PRO A 310 -1.07 2.05 0.01
N THR A 311 -2.02 1.65 0.85
CA THR A 311 -2.42 2.41 2.05
C THR A 311 -1.25 2.66 3.02
N ALA A 312 -0.27 1.77 3.08
CA ALA A 312 0.95 1.99 3.87
C ALA A 312 1.76 3.20 3.36
N ALA A 313 1.75 3.46 2.06
CA ALA A 313 2.45 4.58 1.44
C ALA A 313 1.79 5.94 1.72
N THR A 314 0.51 5.96 2.09
CA THR A 314 -0.19 7.20 2.49
C THR A 314 -0.05 7.47 3.99
N ARG A 315 -0.21 6.44 4.83
CA ARG A 315 -0.10 6.58 6.30
C ARG A 315 1.33 6.71 6.80
N CYS A 316 2.27 6.01 6.18
CA CYS A 316 3.70 5.98 6.55
C CYS A 316 4.52 6.57 5.40
N THR A 317 4.22 7.80 4.99
CA THR A 317 4.72 8.35 3.70
C THR A 317 6.25 8.36 3.63
N ASP A 318 6.93 8.83 4.67
CA ASP A 318 8.39 8.99 4.66
C ASP A 318 9.10 7.65 4.85
N GLU A 319 8.60 6.81 5.76
CA GLU A 319 9.07 5.44 5.96
C GLU A 319 8.93 4.61 4.69
N PHE A 320 7.79 4.73 3.99
CA PHE A 320 7.53 4.02 2.75
C PHE A 320 8.46 4.47 1.63
N LYS A 321 8.67 5.78 1.44
CA LYS A 321 9.62 6.29 0.44
C LYS A 321 11.03 5.77 0.68
N THR A 322 11.47 5.82 1.94
CA THR A 322 12.81 5.35 2.34
C THR A 322 12.95 3.84 2.11
N LEU A 323 11.97 3.06 2.55
CA LEU A 323 11.97 1.61 2.35
C LEU A 323 11.90 1.25 0.87
N PHE A 324 11.08 1.95 0.09
CA PHE A 324 11.00 1.76 -1.35
C PHE A 324 12.36 2.02 -2.00
N GLN A 325 13.05 3.10 -1.64
CA GLN A 325 14.39 3.38 -2.16
C GLN A 325 15.38 2.24 -1.84
N LEU A 326 15.38 1.74 -0.61
CA LEU A 326 16.24 0.62 -0.19
C LEU A 326 15.94 -0.65 -0.98
N ARG A 327 14.67 -1.07 -1.04
CA ARG A 327 14.25 -2.29 -1.77
C ARG A 327 14.44 -2.14 -3.28
N TYR A 328 14.20 -0.94 -3.82
CA TYR A 328 14.44 -0.63 -5.23
C TYR A 328 15.93 -0.74 -5.58
N GLN A 329 16.81 -0.19 -4.73
CA GLN A 329 18.26 -0.28 -4.92
C GLN A 329 18.77 -1.72 -4.79
N GLN A 330 18.22 -2.51 -3.85
CA GLN A 330 18.54 -3.93 -3.73
C GLN A 330 18.16 -4.72 -5.00
N LYS A 331 17.02 -4.38 -5.64
CA LYS A 331 16.52 -5.10 -6.83
C LYS A 331 17.12 -4.62 -8.15
N PHE A 332 17.39 -3.31 -8.29
CA PHE A 332 17.77 -2.68 -9.56
C PHE A 332 19.09 -1.91 -9.51
N GLY A 333 19.81 -1.91 -8.39
CA GLY A 333 21.04 -1.14 -8.22
C GLY A 333 20.78 0.36 -8.35
N GLU A 334 21.52 1.03 -9.23
CA GLU A 334 21.34 2.45 -9.54
C GLU A 334 19.98 2.79 -10.18
N GLY A 335 19.27 1.78 -10.69
CA GLY A 335 17.91 1.93 -11.22
C GLY A 335 17.66 1.22 -12.55
N ILE A 336 16.43 1.30 -13.05
CA ILE A 336 16.01 0.59 -14.26
C ILE A 336 16.61 1.28 -15.49
N LYS A 337 17.53 0.60 -16.18
CA LYS A 337 18.04 1.03 -17.51
C LYS A 337 17.13 0.48 -18.61
N LEU A 338 16.59 1.38 -19.45
CA LEU A 338 15.76 1.02 -20.61
C LEU A 338 16.52 1.30 -21.90
N LYS A 339 16.33 0.45 -22.90
CA LYS A 339 16.79 0.71 -24.27
C LYS A 339 15.74 1.55 -25.00
N PRO A 340 16.11 2.60 -25.75
CA PRO A 340 15.16 3.40 -26.52
C PRO A 340 14.31 2.54 -27.47
N GLY A 341 12.99 2.67 -27.38
CA GLY A 341 12.07 2.04 -28.31
C GLY A 341 12.00 2.77 -29.66
N LYS A 342 11.42 2.12 -30.68
CA LYS A 342 11.15 2.76 -31.99
C LYS A 342 9.97 3.75 -31.95
N THR A 343 9.14 3.67 -30.93
CA THR A 343 7.97 4.55 -30.76
C THR A 343 8.41 5.89 -30.18
N LYS A 344 8.06 6.98 -30.87
CA LYS A 344 8.29 8.34 -30.37
C LYS A 344 7.16 8.76 -29.43
N LEU A 345 7.52 9.49 -28.39
CA LEU A 345 6.61 10.05 -27.41
C LEU A 345 5.66 11.05 -28.09
N LYS A 346 4.37 10.89 -27.81
CA LYS A 346 3.33 11.85 -28.19
C LYS A 346 2.67 12.37 -26.94
N THR A 347 2.95 13.62 -26.59
CA THR A 347 2.27 14.29 -25.49
C THR A 347 1.03 15.01 -25.99
N SER A 348 -0.07 14.92 -25.24
CA SER A 348 -1.29 15.65 -25.54
C SER A 348 -1.72 16.48 -24.34
N TYR A 349 -2.25 17.66 -24.63
CA TYR A 349 -2.86 18.55 -23.65
C TYR A 349 -4.36 18.63 -23.91
N PHE A 350 -5.17 18.67 -22.84
CA PHE A 350 -6.61 18.89 -22.95
C PHE A 350 -6.92 20.29 -22.41
N PRO A 351 -7.10 21.28 -23.30
CA PRO A 351 -7.42 22.65 -22.91
C PRO A 351 -8.68 22.71 -22.07
N SER A 352 -8.70 23.66 -21.14
CA SER A 352 -9.87 23.93 -20.30
C SER A 352 -10.92 24.71 -21.08
N SER A 353 -10.49 25.57 -22.01
CA SER A 353 -11.34 26.35 -22.88
C SER A 353 -12.13 25.45 -23.84
N PRO A 354 -13.47 25.55 -23.86
CA PRO A 354 -14.31 24.86 -24.83
C PRO A 354 -13.99 25.21 -26.29
N SER A 355 -13.25 26.30 -26.54
CA SER A 355 -12.88 26.79 -27.86
C SER A 355 -12.14 25.74 -28.69
N PHE A 356 -11.25 24.96 -28.08
CA PHE A 356 -10.42 23.98 -28.78
C PHE A 356 -11.19 22.71 -29.13
N GLY A 357 -12.12 22.30 -28.28
CA GLY A 357 -13.04 21.19 -28.52
C GLY A 357 -12.45 19.78 -28.60
N ARG A 358 -11.12 19.64 -28.59
CA ARG A 358 -10.33 18.39 -28.64
C ARG A 358 -9.00 18.58 -27.90
N SER A 359 -8.28 17.48 -27.68
CA SER A 359 -6.89 17.55 -27.22
C SER A 359 -5.98 18.12 -28.30
N LEU A 360 -4.92 18.81 -27.85
CA LEU A 360 -3.84 19.34 -28.67
C LEU A 360 -2.62 18.45 -28.54
N GLU A 361 -2.01 18.09 -29.67
CA GLU A 361 -0.71 17.43 -29.65
C GLU A 361 0.38 18.49 -29.43
N ILE A 362 1.25 18.27 -28.44
CA ILE A 362 2.43 19.09 -28.21
C ILE A 362 3.64 18.31 -28.75
N PRO A 363 4.33 18.79 -29.80
CA PRO A 363 5.44 18.05 -30.41
C PRO A 363 6.68 18.12 -29.52
N VAL A 364 7.08 16.97 -28.95
CA VAL A 364 8.26 16.83 -28.05
C VAL A 364 9.49 16.23 -28.74
N GLY A 365 9.53 16.30 -30.08
CA GLY A 365 10.63 15.78 -30.89
C GLY A 365 10.75 14.25 -30.88
N ASP A 366 12.00 13.77 -30.82
CA ASP A 366 12.35 12.35 -30.97
C ASP A 366 12.53 11.60 -29.64
N LEU A 367 11.89 12.07 -28.57
CA LEU A 367 11.95 11.38 -27.28
C LEU A 367 11.27 10.00 -27.37
N PRO A 368 11.84 8.94 -26.77
CA PRO A 368 11.24 7.62 -26.77
C PRO A 368 9.99 7.58 -25.88
N ASP A 369 8.94 6.90 -26.35
CA ASP A 369 7.74 6.62 -25.56
C ASP A 369 7.97 5.45 -24.61
N ILE A 370 7.77 5.69 -23.31
CA ILE A 370 7.93 4.69 -22.26
C ILE A 370 6.65 3.94 -21.87
N SER A 371 5.49 4.33 -22.41
CA SER A 371 4.18 3.75 -22.07
C SER A 371 4.11 2.23 -22.32
N ARG A 372 4.96 1.72 -23.24
CA ARG A 372 5.00 0.31 -23.64
C ARG A 372 5.79 -0.59 -22.69
N PHE A 373 6.55 -0.05 -21.73
CA PHE A 373 7.33 -0.86 -20.79
C PHE A 373 6.49 -1.33 -19.59
N THR A 374 5.30 -1.88 -19.85
CA THR A 374 4.36 -2.32 -18.80
C THR A 374 4.97 -3.37 -17.87
N ALA A 375 5.78 -4.30 -18.39
CA ALA A 375 6.49 -5.27 -17.56
C ALA A 375 7.42 -4.63 -16.52
N LYS A 376 8.01 -3.47 -16.82
CA LYS A 376 8.85 -2.72 -15.87
C LYS A 376 8.02 -2.02 -14.81
N VAL A 377 6.84 -1.52 -15.18
CA VAL A 377 5.85 -1.00 -14.22
C VAL A 377 5.39 -2.12 -13.27
N THR A 378 5.14 -3.33 -13.77
CA THR A 378 4.82 -4.49 -12.91
C THR A 378 5.96 -4.80 -11.94
N GLN A 379 7.21 -4.81 -12.42
CA GLN A 379 8.38 -5.04 -11.56
C GLN A 379 8.56 -3.96 -10.48
N ILE A 380 8.17 -2.71 -10.75
CA ILE A 380 8.09 -1.63 -9.75
C ILE A 380 6.96 -1.92 -8.74
N GLY A 381 5.78 -2.35 -9.23
CA GLY A 381 4.64 -2.74 -8.40
C GLY A 381 4.95 -3.88 -7.43
N GLU A 382 5.80 -4.83 -7.81
CA GLU A 382 6.30 -5.88 -6.91
C GLU A 382 7.10 -5.28 -5.73
N VAL A 383 7.93 -4.26 -5.97
CA VAL A 383 8.65 -3.55 -4.90
C VAL A 383 7.69 -2.76 -4.02
N MET A 384 6.68 -2.10 -4.62
CA MET A 384 5.61 -1.42 -3.87
C MET A 384 4.88 -2.38 -2.93
N LEU A 385 4.55 -3.58 -3.42
CA LEU A 385 3.87 -4.62 -2.65
C LEU A 385 4.76 -5.17 -1.53
N GLN A 386 6.05 -5.34 -1.78
CA GLN A 386 7.01 -5.74 -0.74
C GLN A 386 7.06 -4.69 0.38
N CYS A 387 7.21 -3.41 0.03
CA CYS A 387 7.23 -2.33 1.02
C CYS A 387 5.91 -2.25 1.81
N ARG A 388 4.77 -2.48 1.14
CA ARG A 388 3.45 -2.58 1.80
C ARG A 388 3.46 -3.68 2.85
N LYS A 389 3.93 -4.88 2.53
CA LYS A 389 3.94 -6.04 3.46
C LYS A 389 4.79 -5.75 4.69
N GLU A 390 5.97 -5.19 4.49
CA GLU A 390 6.92 -4.89 5.57
C GLU A 390 6.42 -3.75 6.49
N LEU A 391 5.65 -2.80 5.96
CA LEU A 391 5.07 -1.68 6.73
C LEU A 391 3.63 -1.91 7.19
N ASP A 392 2.98 -3.01 6.81
CA ASP A 392 1.59 -3.31 7.15
C ASP A 392 1.34 -3.30 8.68
N PRO A 393 2.22 -3.88 9.53
CA PRO A 393 2.04 -3.81 10.98
C PRO A 393 2.03 -2.38 11.52
N LEU A 394 2.96 -1.53 11.07
CA LEU A 394 3.03 -0.12 11.46
C LEU A 394 1.81 0.66 10.93
N SER A 395 1.47 0.49 9.65
CA SER A 395 0.33 1.16 9.00
C SER A 395 -0.99 0.87 9.73
N ARG A 396 -1.23 -0.39 10.14
CA ARG A 396 -2.41 -0.78 10.93
C ARG A 396 -2.40 -0.19 12.33
N PHE A 397 -1.23 -0.11 12.96
CA PHE A 397 -1.09 0.52 14.27
C PHE A 397 -1.42 2.02 14.21
N LEU A 398 -0.89 2.74 13.21
CA LEU A 398 -1.15 4.18 13.03
C LEU A 398 -2.58 4.47 12.60
N ALA A 399 -3.24 3.56 11.88
CA ALA A 399 -4.67 3.69 11.58
C ALA A 399 -5.53 3.76 12.85
N ARG A 400 -5.11 3.09 13.93
CA ARG A 400 -5.81 3.10 15.23
C ARG A 400 -5.25 4.16 16.19
N ASN A 401 -4.03 4.64 15.94
CA ASN A 401 -3.29 5.56 16.81
C ASN A 401 -2.57 6.63 15.95
N PRO A 402 -3.28 7.62 15.38
CA PRO A 402 -2.71 8.56 14.42
C PRO A 402 -1.52 9.35 14.95
N ASP A 403 -1.56 9.73 16.24
CA ASP A 403 -0.53 10.57 16.87
C ASP A 403 0.63 9.77 17.49
N ALA A 404 0.62 8.44 17.37
CA ALA A 404 1.58 7.55 18.05
C ALA A 404 2.78 7.16 17.19
N GLN A 405 3.06 7.87 16.10
CA GLN A 405 4.17 7.55 15.16
C GLN A 405 5.54 7.46 15.83
N LYS A 406 5.77 8.27 16.87
CA LYS A 406 7.04 8.29 17.63
C LYS A 406 7.01 7.44 18.90
N ALA A 407 5.91 6.74 19.18
CA ALA A 407 5.80 5.91 20.37
C ALA A 407 6.62 4.62 20.24
N ALA A 408 7.07 4.06 21.36
CA ALA A 408 7.86 2.82 21.37
C ALA A 408 7.15 1.65 20.68
N ALA A 409 5.81 1.58 20.79
CA ALA A 409 5.00 0.60 20.08
C ALA A 409 5.08 0.74 18.55
N ALA A 410 5.12 1.97 18.01
CA ALA A 410 5.32 2.19 16.57
C ALA A 410 6.75 1.84 16.14
N ILE A 411 7.75 2.26 16.94
CA ILE A 411 9.16 1.97 16.66
C ILE A 411 9.43 0.47 16.59
N ALA A 412 8.82 -0.33 17.47
CA ALA A 412 8.94 -1.78 17.45
C ALA A 412 8.40 -2.46 16.18
N LEU A 413 7.50 -1.78 15.46
CA LEU A 413 6.90 -2.28 14.23
C LEU A 413 7.68 -1.84 12.98
N LEU A 414 8.73 -1.02 13.12
CA LEU A 414 9.58 -0.63 12.01
C LEU A 414 10.42 -1.81 11.48
N PRO A 415 10.60 -1.92 10.15
CA PRO A 415 11.65 -2.74 9.56
C PRO A 415 13.04 -2.38 10.11
N ALA A 416 13.94 -3.37 10.16
CA ALA A 416 15.27 -3.20 10.78
C ALA A 416 16.07 -2.09 10.08
N ASP A 417 15.98 -2.02 8.75
CA ASP A 417 16.66 -1.01 7.95
C ASP A 417 16.19 0.43 8.25
N LEU A 418 14.98 0.59 8.78
CA LEU A 418 14.40 1.90 9.08
C LEU A 418 14.65 2.35 10.53
N LEU A 419 14.99 1.43 11.44
CA LEU A 419 15.24 1.75 12.85
C LEU A 419 16.31 2.85 13.05
N PRO A 420 17.45 2.84 12.34
CA PRO A 420 18.46 3.90 12.52
C PRO A 420 17.97 5.29 12.12
N LEU A 421 17.03 5.37 11.17
CA LEU A 421 16.53 6.63 10.61
C LEU A 421 15.31 7.15 11.36
N TYR A 422 14.40 6.25 11.74
CA TYR A 422 13.08 6.59 12.29
C TYR A 422 12.92 6.21 13.77
N GLY A 423 13.90 5.52 14.39
CA GLY A 423 13.85 5.11 15.79
C GLY A 423 13.87 6.26 16.80
N GLY A 424 14.38 7.43 16.40
CA GLY A 424 14.40 8.67 17.18
C GLY A 424 14.95 8.51 18.60
N ASP A 425 14.41 9.33 19.52
CA ASP A 425 14.82 9.35 20.92
C ASP A 425 14.54 8.03 21.65
N VAL A 426 13.47 7.32 21.28
CA VAL A 426 13.13 6.03 21.90
C VAL A 426 14.26 5.03 21.71
N LEU A 427 14.72 4.86 20.46
CA LEU A 427 15.80 3.93 20.17
C LEU A 427 17.13 4.40 20.76
N GLN A 428 17.41 5.70 20.75
CA GLN A 428 18.62 6.26 21.32
C GLN A 428 18.67 6.09 22.85
N ASN A 429 17.54 6.29 23.54
CA ASN A 429 17.39 6.07 24.97
C ASN A 429 17.60 4.59 25.33
N LEU A 430 17.05 3.69 24.51
CA LEU A 430 17.23 2.24 24.68
C LEU A 430 18.71 1.85 24.48
N ARG A 431 19.37 2.33 23.42
CA ARG A 431 20.81 2.09 23.17
C ARG A 431 21.68 2.60 24.31
N THR A 432 21.45 3.84 24.74
CA THR A 432 22.21 4.45 25.85
C THR A 432 22.05 3.65 27.15
N TRP A 433 20.87 3.07 27.38
CA TRP A 433 20.63 2.21 28.53
C TRP A 433 21.33 0.85 28.39
N LEU A 434 21.33 0.25 27.20
CA LEU A 434 22.09 -0.97 26.92
C LEU A 434 23.60 -0.73 27.10
N ASP A 435 24.14 0.35 26.53
CA ASP A 435 25.56 0.69 26.63
C ASP A 435 26.01 0.86 28.10
N LYS A 436 25.14 1.40 28.97
CA LYS A 436 25.41 1.52 30.40
C LYS A 436 25.46 0.15 31.10
N ASN A 437 24.51 -0.73 30.80
CA ASN A 437 24.45 -2.07 31.39
C ASN A 437 25.60 -2.97 30.90
N PHE A 438 26.08 -2.75 29.67
CA PHE A 438 27.15 -3.53 29.04
C PHE A 438 28.46 -2.74 28.89
N ALA A 439 28.69 -1.74 29.75
CA ALA A 439 29.86 -0.85 29.69
C ALA A 439 31.18 -1.60 29.88
N GLN A 440 31.18 -2.67 30.68
CA GLN A 440 32.35 -3.54 30.82
C GLN A 440 32.37 -4.57 29.67
N PRO A 441 33.48 -4.68 28.91
CA PRO A 441 33.53 -5.55 27.72
C PRO A 441 33.23 -7.03 27.99
N LYS A 442 33.47 -7.50 29.22
CA LYS A 442 33.25 -8.89 29.65
C LYS A 442 31.84 -9.18 30.14
N THR A 443 31.00 -8.18 30.33
CA THR A 443 29.61 -8.38 30.77
C THR A 443 28.82 -8.99 29.63
N GLN A 444 28.39 -10.25 29.79
CA GLN A 444 27.53 -10.96 28.83
C GLN A 444 26.06 -10.87 29.20
N VAL A 445 25.76 -10.74 30.50
CA VAL A 445 24.42 -10.66 31.05
C VAL A 445 24.32 -9.51 32.05
N ALA A 446 23.22 -8.77 32.02
CA ALA A 446 22.89 -7.72 32.98
C ALA A 446 21.48 -7.93 33.53
N VAL A 447 21.35 -8.11 34.84
CA VAL A 447 20.05 -8.21 35.51
C VAL A 447 19.53 -6.80 35.81
N VAL A 448 18.32 -6.51 35.34
CA VAL A 448 17.66 -5.22 35.45
C VAL A 448 16.27 -5.38 36.06
N SER A 449 15.83 -4.35 36.78
CA SER A 449 14.47 -4.35 37.34
C SER A 449 13.43 -4.05 36.24
N GLY A 450 12.22 -4.59 36.37
CA GLY A 450 11.13 -4.26 35.46
C GLY A 450 10.74 -2.78 35.49
N LYS A 451 11.00 -2.06 36.60
CA LYS A 451 10.89 -0.60 36.68
C LYS A 451 11.84 0.11 35.72
N GLU A 452 13.07 -0.37 35.57
CA GLU A 452 14.02 0.19 34.60
C GLU A 452 13.60 -0.11 33.16
N VAL A 453 13.10 -1.32 32.89
CA VAL A 453 12.53 -1.67 31.59
C VAL A 453 11.40 -0.70 31.22
N LEU A 454 10.45 -0.47 32.12
CA LEU A 454 9.32 0.45 31.92
C LEU A 454 9.77 1.91 31.72
N LYS A 455 10.87 2.33 32.34
CA LYS A 455 11.44 3.67 32.19
C LYS A 455 12.03 3.89 30.79
N HIS A 456 12.70 2.87 30.23
CA HIS A 456 13.40 2.97 28.95
C HIS A 456 12.56 2.52 27.76
N TRP A 457 11.50 1.76 28.01
CA TRP A 457 10.51 1.33 27.04
C TRP A 457 9.12 1.62 27.58
N SER A 458 8.70 2.89 27.47
CA SER A 458 7.42 3.35 28.01
C SER A 458 6.27 2.86 27.14
N GLY A 459 5.42 2.02 27.73
CA GLY A 459 4.11 1.69 27.18
C GLY A 459 3.06 2.74 27.53
N SER A 460 1.82 2.43 27.16
CA SER A 460 0.62 3.24 27.46
C SER A 460 0.31 3.31 28.97
N ASN A 461 0.89 2.39 29.75
CA ASN A 461 0.71 2.27 31.20
C ASN A 461 2.07 2.32 31.91
N PRO A 462 2.22 3.16 32.97
CA PRO A 462 3.48 3.29 33.70
C PRO A 462 3.83 2.09 34.61
N GLU A 463 2.88 1.20 34.93
CA GLU A 463 3.07 0.10 35.89
C GLU A 463 3.34 -1.27 35.23
N LYS A 464 2.91 -1.46 33.98
CA LYS A 464 3.07 -2.71 33.24
C LYS A 464 3.02 -2.49 31.74
N LEU A 465 3.74 -3.32 30.99
CA LEU A 465 3.57 -3.40 29.53
C LEU A 465 2.39 -4.29 29.15
N THR A 466 1.73 -3.94 28.05
CA THR A 466 0.84 -4.86 27.33
C THR A 466 1.64 -5.96 26.63
N LYS A 467 0.98 -7.06 26.24
CA LYS A 467 1.61 -8.14 25.46
C LYS A 467 2.25 -7.61 24.17
N THR A 468 1.58 -6.69 23.48
CA THR A 468 2.08 -6.08 22.25
C THR A 468 3.34 -5.23 22.50
N GLU A 469 3.34 -4.41 23.55
CA GLU A 469 4.50 -3.58 23.90
C GLU A 469 5.70 -4.41 24.37
N ALA A 470 5.47 -5.47 25.14
CA ALA A 470 6.51 -6.38 25.61
C ALA A 470 7.13 -7.18 24.45
N ASN A 471 6.30 -7.71 23.54
CA ASN A 471 6.80 -8.36 22.33
C ASN A 471 7.56 -7.37 21.43
N GLY A 472 7.07 -6.13 21.33
CA GLY A 472 7.73 -5.06 20.62
C GLY A 472 9.12 -4.73 21.17
N LEU A 473 9.27 -4.67 22.50
CA LEU A 473 10.56 -4.53 23.17
C LEU A 473 11.49 -5.69 22.79
N ALA A 474 11.05 -6.94 22.94
CA ALA A 474 11.87 -8.12 22.66
C ALA A 474 12.34 -8.18 21.19
N ASN A 475 11.46 -7.81 20.25
CA ASN A 475 11.80 -7.70 18.83
C ASN A 475 12.81 -6.57 18.58
N THR A 476 12.65 -5.43 19.24
CA THR A 476 13.57 -4.29 19.08
C THR A 476 14.95 -4.62 19.65
N LEU A 477 15.01 -5.24 20.82
CA LEU A 477 16.26 -5.75 21.41
C LEU A 477 16.94 -6.75 20.48
N THR A 478 16.18 -7.68 19.90
CA THR A 478 16.70 -8.66 18.94
C THR A 478 17.37 -7.97 17.75
N ARG A 479 16.74 -6.95 17.17
CA ARG A 479 17.30 -6.16 16.06
C ARG A 479 18.53 -5.35 16.47
N LEU A 480 18.68 -5.03 17.75
CA LEU A 480 19.86 -4.37 18.32
C LEU A 480 20.98 -5.36 18.71
N GLY A 481 20.79 -6.67 18.53
CA GLY A 481 21.76 -7.70 18.93
C GLY A 481 21.69 -8.07 20.41
N TYR A 482 20.55 -7.86 21.06
CA TYR A 482 20.32 -8.19 22.46
C TYR A 482 19.11 -9.11 22.63
N GLY A 483 19.08 -9.85 23.74
CA GLY A 483 17.94 -10.64 24.18
C GLY A 483 17.47 -10.20 25.58
N ILE A 484 16.27 -10.64 25.95
CA ILE A 484 15.68 -10.43 27.27
C ILE A 484 15.10 -11.75 27.79
N GLU A 485 15.35 -12.06 29.05
CA GLU A 485 14.83 -13.25 29.74
C GLU A 485 14.17 -12.84 31.07
N PRO A 486 12.92 -13.26 31.38
CA PRO A 486 12.06 -14.11 30.57
C PRO A 486 11.58 -13.41 29.29
N ASP A 487 11.75 -14.06 28.14
CA ASP A 487 11.29 -13.49 26.86
C ASP A 487 9.74 -13.51 26.80
N PRO A 488 9.07 -12.35 26.68
CA PRO A 488 7.60 -12.26 26.67
C PRO A 488 6.97 -13.00 25.48
N ARG A 489 7.72 -13.20 24.38
CA ARG A 489 7.25 -13.93 23.19
C ARG A 489 7.11 -15.42 23.44
N LEU A 490 7.81 -15.94 24.46
CA LEU A 490 7.92 -17.37 24.74
C LEU A 490 7.28 -17.76 26.07
N THR A 491 7.56 -17.00 27.13
CA THR A 491 7.02 -17.28 28.47
C THR A 491 5.69 -16.56 28.73
N GLY A 492 5.41 -15.49 27.99
CA GLY A 492 4.28 -14.59 28.25
C GLY A 492 4.47 -13.68 29.47
N THR A 493 5.61 -13.73 30.14
CA THR A 493 5.92 -12.88 31.29
C THR A 493 6.08 -11.43 30.85
N LEU A 494 5.25 -10.55 31.38
CA LEU A 494 5.25 -9.13 31.04
C LEU A 494 6.09 -8.31 32.03
N PRO A 495 6.85 -7.29 31.59
CA PRO A 495 7.50 -6.35 32.50
C PRO A 495 6.49 -5.59 33.36
N THR A 496 6.73 -5.60 34.68
CA THR A 496 5.97 -4.89 35.72
C THR A 496 6.93 -4.19 36.68
N LEU A 497 6.41 -3.38 37.60
CA LEU A 497 7.23 -2.76 38.65
C LEU A 497 7.89 -3.75 39.64
N LYS A 498 7.51 -5.03 39.63
CA LYS A 498 7.87 -6.00 40.69
C LYS A 498 8.82 -7.11 40.25
N ASN A 499 8.92 -7.42 38.96
CA ASN A 499 9.73 -8.53 38.45
C ASN A 499 11.03 -8.04 37.84
N SER A 500 12.04 -8.91 37.86
CA SER A 500 13.35 -8.66 37.25
C SER A 500 13.51 -9.39 35.91
N PHE A 501 14.43 -8.90 35.08
CA PHE A 501 14.76 -9.44 33.77
C PHE A 501 16.28 -9.48 33.58
N ALA A 502 16.77 -10.46 32.84
CA ALA A 502 18.15 -10.52 32.39
C ALA A 502 18.23 -10.09 30.92
N LEU A 503 19.00 -9.05 30.65
CA LEU A 503 19.42 -8.67 29.30
C LEU A 503 20.71 -9.41 28.97
N PHE A 504 20.88 -9.82 27.71
CA PHE A 504 22.10 -10.49 27.27
C PHE A 504 22.47 -10.11 25.84
N ARG A 505 23.76 -10.18 25.51
CA ARG A 505 24.23 -9.99 24.13
C ARG A 505 23.90 -11.24 23.31
N ARG A 506 23.31 -11.04 22.13
CA ARG A 506 23.18 -12.11 21.13
C ARG A 506 24.48 -12.17 20.34
N MET A 507 25.01 -13.37 20.16
CA MET A 507 26.11 -13.57 19.24
C MET A 507 25.59 -13.32 17.81
N PRO A 508 26.35 -12.62 16.95
CA PRO A 508 26.00 -12.45 15.55
C PRO A 508 26.00 -13.83 14.91
N ASP A 509 24.84 -14.27 14.47
CA ASP A 509 24.65 -15.61 13.94
C ASP A 509 25.44 -15.78 12.63
N SER A 510 26.01 -16.97 12.43
CA SER A 510 26.71 -17.35 11.21
C SER A 510 25.72 -17.58 10.06
N GLY A 511 25.15 -16.51 9.53
CA GLY A 511 24.65 -16.47 8.14
C GLY A 511 23.17 -16.73 7.88
N ASN A 512 22.31 -17.02 8.87
CA ASN A 512 20.86 -17.15 8.62
C ASN A 512 20.09 -15.88 9.05
N SER A 513 19.98 -14.94 8.12
CA SER A 513 19.42 -13.61 8.33
C SER A 513 17.89 -13.53 8.43
N ASN A 514 17.18 -14.61 8.78
CA ASN A 514 15.70 -14.63 8.82
C ASN A 514 15.06 -15.02 10.18
N ASP A 515 15.83 -15.12 11.26
CA ASP A 515 15.37 -15.51 12.62
C ASP A 515 14.55 -14.44 13.39
N LEU A 516 13.82 -13.56 12.68
CA LEU A 516 12.79 -12.73 13.30
C LEU A 516 11.55 -13.54 13.66
N GLU A 517 11.39 -14.73 13.07
CA GLU A 517 10.41 -15.71 13.49
C GLU A 517 11.10 -16.72 14.40
N LEU A 518 10.60 -16.87 15.64
CA LEU A 518 10.91 -17.99 16.53
C LEU A 518 10.31 -19.29 15.93
N SER A 519 10.60 -19.61 14.66
CA SER A 519 9.77 -20.45 13.81
C SER A 519 9.98 -21.94 13.95
N ASP A 520 10.85 -22.41 14.84
CA ASP A 520 10.80 -23.78 15.33
C ASP A 520 10.96 -23.73 16.86
N GLY A 521 10.11 -24.48 17.56
CA GLY A 521 10.00 -24.42 19.03
C GLY A 521 11.34 -24.63 19.72
N LEU A 522 11.50 -24.02 20.90
CA LEU A 522 12.64 -24.29 21.80
C LEU A 522 12.89 -25.79 21.93
N SER A 523 14.16 -26.19 21.97
CA SER A 523 14.52 -27.59 22.15
C SER A 523 13.92 -28.16 23.44
N GLU A 524 13.56 -29.46 23.46
CA GLU A 524 13.08 -30.11 24.68
C GLU A 524 14.17 -30.04 25.77
N GLU A 525 15.43 -30.14 25.35
CA GLU A 525 16.64 -30.02 26.14
C GLU A 525 16.74 -28.65 26.82
N TYR A 526 16.44 -27.55 26.12
CA TYR A 526 16.39 -26.21 26.73
C TYR A 526 15.31 -26.13 27.81
N VAL A 527 14.11 -26.66 27.55
CA VAL A 527 12.99 -26.63 28.49
C VAL A 527 13.30 -27.47 29.75
N GLU A 528 13.99 -28.59 29.59
CA GLU A 528 14.48 -29.43 30.68
C GLU A 528 15.59 -28.73 31.48
N ALA A 529 16.59 -28.14 30.79
CA ALA A 529 17.70 -27.45 31.43
C ALA A 529 17.23 -26.24 32.27
N THR A 530 16.25 -25.46 31.79
CA THR A 530 15.68 -24.35 32.58
C THR A 530 14.95 -24.85 33.84
N LEU A 531 14.29 -26.00 33.78
CA LEU A 531 13.66 -26.62 34.96
C LEU A 531 14.72 -27.10 35.95
N LEU A 532 15.76 -27.77 35.46
CA LEU A 532 16.87 -28.26 36.27
C LEU A 532 17.58 -27.12 37.01
N MET A 533 17.88 -26.02 36.32
CA MET A 533 18.49 -24.83 36.91
C MET A 533 17.61 -24.22 38.00
N GLN A 534 16.29 -24.12 37.77
CA GLN A 534 15.37 -23.56 38.75
C GLN A 534 15.29 -24.41 40.03
N LEU A 535 15.35 -25.74 39.90
CA LEU A 535 15.41 -26.66 41.04
C LEU A 535 16.77 -26.60 41.76
N ALA A 536 17.87 -26.59 41.01
CA ALA A 536 19.22 -26.56 41.56
C ALA A 536 19.51 -25.28 42.34
N ILE A 537 19.13 -24.12 41.79
CA ILE A 537 19.29 -22.83 42.49
C ILE A 537 18.39 -22.76 43.70
N ALA A 538 17.15 -23.25 43.63
CA ALA A 538 16.28 -23.27 44.80
C ALA A 538 16.86 -24.12 45.94
N ALA A 539 17.44 -25.28 45.62
CA ALA A 539 18.12 -26.12 46.60
C ALA A 539 19.33 -25.42 47.22
N ALA A 540 20.21 -24.86 46.38
CA ALA A 540 21.44 -24.18 46.82
C ALA A 540 21.20 -22.84 47.52
N SER A 541 20.08 -22.15 47.23
CA SER A 541 19.77 -20.87 47.87
C SER A 541 19.32 -21.06 49.32
N GLY A 542 18.46 -22.05 49.61
CA GLY A 542 17.81 -22.11 50.93
C GLY A 542 17.04 -20.80 51.22
N ASP A 543 17.56 -20.01 52.16
CA ASP A 543 17.09 -18.63 52.49
C ASP A 543 18.07 -17.52 52.04
N GLU A 544 19.27 -17.86 51.54
CA GLU A 544 20.33 -16.94 51.10
C GLU A 544 20.68 -17.15 49.60
N THR A 545 21.62 -16.39 49.04
CA THR A 545 22.06 -16.61 47.65
C THR A 545 23.11 -17.72 47.56
N PRO A 546 23.12 -18.58 46.51
CA PRO A 546 24.11 -19.64 46.36
C PRO A 546 25.55 -19.13 46.47
N ASN A 547 26.44 -19.91 47.06
CA ASN A 547 27.83 -19.52 47.24
C ASN A 547 28.64 -19.58 45.92
N ALA A 548 29.86 -19.04 45.92
CA ALA A 548 30.67 -18.93 44.69
C ALA A 548 31.04 -20.30 44.08
N ILE A 549 31.15 -21.36 44.88
CA ILE A 549 31.50 -22.71 44.42
C ILE A 549 30.29 -23.35 43.72
N GLU A 550 29.12 -23.23 44.31
CA GLU A 550 27.86 -23.73 43.74
C GLU A 550 27.50 -23.02 42.44
N GLN A 551 27.69 -21.69 42.41
CA GLN A 551 27.51 -20.89 41.18
C GLN A 551 28.46 -21.34 40.07
N GLN A 552 29.76 -21.52 40.39
CA GLN A 552 30.74 -21.99 39.41
C GLN A 552 30.42 -23.40 38.90
N TYR A 553 29.88 -24.28 39.76
CA TYR A 553 29.44 -25.61 39.35
C TYR A 553 28.28 -25.54 38.35
N LEU A 554 27.28 -24.68 38.59
CA LEU A 554 26.16 -24.46 37.68
C LEU A 554 26.60 -23.89 36.33
N GLU A 555 27.49 -22.90 36.33
CA GLU A 555 28.05 -22.31 35.09
C GLU A 555 28.87 -23.33 34.28
N THR A 556 29.69 -24.13 34.96
CA THR A 556 30.49 -25.19 34.33
C THR A 556 29.60 -26.28 33.73
N HIS A 557 28.55 -26.68 34.45
CA HIS A 557 27.57 -27.64 33.93
C HIS A 557 26.89 -27.08 32.68
N LEU A 558 26.40 -25.84 32.70
CA LEU A 558 25.78 -25.20 31.55
C LEU A 558 26.71 -25.17 30.32
N ALA A 559 27.99 -24.85 30.52
CA ALA A 559 28.98 -24.84 29.45
C ALA A 559 29.24 -26.24 28.86
N SER A 560 29.03 -27.31 29.66
CA SER A 560 29.20 -28.70 29.25
C SER A 560 27.99 -29.31 28.53
N VAL A 561 26.82 -28.64 28.54
CA VAL A 561 25.62 -29.12 27.84
C VAL A 561 25.80 -28.93 26.34
N VAL A 562 26.18 -30.02 25.66
CA VAL A 562 26.42 -30.06 24.19
C VAL A 562 25.10 -30.05 23.39
N ALA A 563 24.00 -30.52 23.98
CA ALA A 563 22.73 -30.72 23.28
C ALA A 563 21.91 -29.43 23.04
N VAL A 564 22.44 -28.26 23.43
CA VAL A 564 21.75 -26.97 23.34
C VAL A 564 22.51 -26.07 22.38
N GLU A 565 21.79 -25.41 21.46
CA GLU A 565 22.39 -24.50 20.49
C GLU A 565 23.04 -23.28 21.17
N GLU A 566 24.01 -22.63 20.53
CA GLU A 566 24.79 -21.54 21.16
C GLU A 566 23.92 -20.35 21.59
N TRP A 567 22.86 -20.05 20.84
CA TRP A 567 21.91 -18.99 21.19
C TRP A 567 20.99 -19.38 22.36
N GLU A 568 20.58 -20.64 22.44
CA GLU A 568 19.84 -21.19 23.58
C GLU A 568 20.72 -21.21 24.84
N ARG A 569 22.01 -21.54 24.70
CA ARG A 569 22.99 -21.52 25.80
C ARG A 569 23.19 -20.11 26.36
N SER A 570 23.33 -19.11 25.48
CA SER A 570 23.43 -17.69 25.87
C SER A 570 22.22 -17.25 26.69
N ARG A 571 21.04 -17.76 26.34
CA ARG A 571 19.79 -17.47 27.02
C ARG A 571 19.61 -18.23 28.33
N LEU A 572 20.02 -19.50 28.40
CA LEU A 572 20.09 -20.26 29.66
C LEU A 572 21.04 -19.60 30.65
N SER A 573 22.17 -19.07 30.18
CA SER A 573 23.08 -18.27 31.01
C SER A 573 22.37 -17.03 31.55
N ALA A 574 21.62 -16.30 30.72
CA ALA A 574 20.81 -15.18 31.18
C ALA A 574 19.75 -15.59 32.21
N HIS A 575 19.10 -16.74 32.02
CA HIS A 575 18.13 -17.30 32.96
C HIS A 575 18.78 -17.67 34.31
N LEU A 576 19.97 -18.28 34.29
CA LEU A 576 20.75 -18.59 35.49
C LEU A 576 21.05 -17.34 36.31
N HIS A 577 21.59 -16.29 35.68
CA HIS A 577 21.87 -15.04 36.38
C HIS A 577 20.62 -14.37 36.95
N LEU A 578 19.47 -14.50 36.28
CA LEU A 578 18.21 -14.01 36.83
C LEU A 578 17.79 -14.78 38.09
N LEU A 579 17.88 -16.11 38.04
CA LEU A 579 17.51 -16.97 39.16
C LEU A 579 18.44 -16.80 40.37
N LEU A 580 19.72 -16.48 40.15
CA LEU A 580 20.66 -16.13 41.22
C LEU A 580 20.28 -14.82 41.94
N HIS A 581 19.56 -13.92 41.26
CA HIS A 581 19.05 -12.69 41.84
C HIS A 581 17.67 -12.87 42.50
N GLU A 582 16.77 -13.63 41.87
CA GLU A 582 15.41 -13.91 42.36
C GLU A 582 15.04 -15.37 42.10
N SER A 583 15.12 -16.23 43.12
CA SER A 583 14.70 -17.63 43.03
C SER A 583 13.27 -17.84 43.57
N ASN A 584 12.43 -18.60 42.88
CA ASN A 584 11.18 -19.10 43.45
C ASN A 584 10.77 -20.46 42.84
N LEU A 585 10.14 -21.30 43.67
CA LEU A 585 9.63 -22.63 43.32
C LEU A 585 8.18 -22.63 42.80
N ARG A 586 7.57 -21.45 42.53
CA ARG A 586 6.15 -21.38 42.17
C ARG A 586 5.93 -21.89 40.73
N GLY A 587 4.91 -22.72 40.55
CA GLY A 587 4.46 -23.17 39.22
C GLY A 587 5.22 -24.37 38.64
N LEU A 588 6.20 -24.95 39.35
CA LEU A 588 7.03 -26.05 38.84
C LEU A 588 6.30 -27.40 38.74
N LYS A 589 5.24 -27.61 39.53
CA LYS A 589 4.53 -28.90 39.62
C LYS A 589 4.03 -29.42 38.27
N ALA A 590 3.50 -28.53 37.41
CA ALA A 590 3.01 -28.91 36.08
C ALA A 590 4.13 -29.27 35.10
N ARG A 591 5.33 -28.68 35.26
CA ARG A 591 6.51 -28.99 34.44
C ARG A 591 7.15 -30.30 34.88
N ILE A 592 7.28 -30.52 36.19
CA ILE A 592 7.81 -31.76 36.79
C ILE A 592 6.94 -32.97 36.42
N ALA A 593 5.61 -32.82 36.37
CA ALA A 593 4.69 -33.89 36.01
C ALA A 593 4.93 -34.48 34.60
N LYS A 594 5.57 -33.71 33.70
CA LYS A 594 5.91 -34.16 32.35
C LYS A 594 7.20 -35.00 32.29
N LEU A 595 8.00 -35.02 33.35
CA LEU A 595 9.26 -35.76 33.40
C LEU A 595 9.01 -37.25 33.61
N LYS A 596 9.76 -38.08 32.89
CA LYS A 596 9.81 -39.54 33.08
C LYS A 596 10.47 -39.89 34.43
N PRO A 597 10.16 -41.04 35.06
CA PRO A 597 10.74 -41.43 36.34
C PRO A 597 12.27 -41.39 36.39
N ALA A 598 12.94 -41.85 35.32
CA ALA A 598 14.39 -41.80 35.22
C ALA A 598 14.95 -40.36 35.26
N GLN A 599 14.31 -39.43 34.54
CA GLN A 599 14.70 -38.01 34.51
C GLN A 599 14.52 -37.35 35.89
N ARG A 600 13.46 -37.71 36.62
CA ARG A 600 13.25 -37.19 37.99
C ARG A 600 14.39 -37.60 38.93
N GLN A 601 14.91 -38.81 38.76
CA GLN A 601 16.03 -39.31 39.56
C GLN A 601 17.36 -38.63 39.16
N GLU A 602 17.60 -38.41 37.87
CA GLU A 602 18.76 -37.62 37.39
C GLU A 602 18.71 -36.18 37.91
N PHE A 603 17.54 -35.54 37.87
CA PHE A 603 17.34 -34.18 38.39
C PHE A 603 17.63 -34.13 39.89
N ALA A 604 17.13 -35.10 40.66
CA ALA A 604 17.40 -35.18 42.10
C ALA A 604 18.89 -35.31 42.40
N GLN A 605 19.60 -36.20 41.70
CA GLN A 605 21.05 -36.39 41.87
C GLN A 605 21.83 -35.11 41.56
N PHE A 606 21.51 -34.44 40.45
CA PHE A 606 22.17 -33.19 40.07
C PHE A 606 21.93 -32.08 41.09
N VAL A 607 20.68 -31.92 41.55
CA VAL A 607 20.31 -30.90 42.54
C VAL A 607 21.06 -31.14 43.87
N VAL A 608 21.21 -32.39 44.30
CA VAL A 608 22.03 -32.74 45.49
C VAL A 608 23.51 -32.43 45.26
N GLN A 609 24.06 -32.72 44.07
CA GLN A 609 25.46 -32.38 43.75
C GLN A 609 25.72 -30.88 43.81
N VAL A 610 24.80 -30.05 43.31
CA VAL A 610 24.92 -28.60 43.38
C VAL A 610 24.89 -28.12 44.82
N ALA A 611 23.90 -28.55 45.62
CA ALA A 611 23.74 -28.13 47.02
C ALA A 611 24.79 -28.73 47.98
N THR A 612 25.67 -29.61 47.51
CA THR A 612 26.79 -30.17 48.29
C THR A 612 28.15 -29.87 47.64
N ALA A 613 28.19 -28.95 46.68
CA ALA A 613 29.39 -28.66 45.90
C ALA A 613 30.55 -28.09 46.75
N ASP A 614 30.22 -27.43 47.86
CA ASP A 614 31.18 -26.94 48.86
C ASP A 614 31.57 -27.98 49.93
N GLY A 615 30.99 -29.18 49.85
CA GLY A 615 31.25 -30.31 50.73
C GLY A 615 30.34 -30.45 51.95
N GLN A 616 29.40 -29.52 52.20
CA GLN A 616 28.40 -29.66 53.27
C GLN A 616 27.05 -29.04 52.91
N ALA A 617 25.96 -29.82 52.98
CA ALA A 617 24.60 -29.27 52.87
C ALA A 617 24.14 -28.64 54.21
N THR A 618 23.70 -27.38 54.18
CA THR A 618 23.13 -26.71 55.34
C THR A 618 21.75 -27.27 55.71
N PRO A 619 21.30 -27.17 56.98
CA PRO A 619 19.97 -27.63 57.38
C PRO A 619 18.83 -27.01 56.55
N GLN A 620 19.01 -25.78 56.08
CA GLN A 620 18.06 -25.03 55.26
C GLN A 620 18.00 -25.59 53.82
N GLU A 621 19.15 -25.83 53.19
CA GLU A 621 19.23 -26.52 51.89
C GLU A 621 18.58 -27.91 51.96
N VAL A 622 18.84 -28.68 53.02
CA VAL A 622 18.23 -30.00 53.23
C VAL A 622 16.70 -29.91 53.31
N GLN A 623 16.14 -28.89 53.98
CA GLN A 623 14.68 -28.68 54.01
C GLN A 623 14.10 -28.37 52.63
N VAL A 624 14.85 -27.65 51.78
CA VAL A 624 14.41 -27.39 50.40
C VAL A 624 14.55 -28.66 49.56
N LEU A 625 15.63 -29.42 49.71
CA LEU A 625 15.83 -30.71 49.06
C LEU A 625 14.71 -31.70 49.39
N GLU A 626 14.27 -31.79 50.66
CA GLU A 626 13.12 -32.62 51.05
C GLU A 626 11.84 -32.18 50.33
N LYS A 627 11.62 -30.88 50.17
CA LYS A 627 10.47 -30.36 49.40
C LYS A 627 10.59 -30.70 47.91
N ILE A 628 11.79 -30.60 47.34
CA ILE A 628 12.06 -30.95 45.94
C ILE A 628 11.84 -32.45 45.71
N TYR A 629 12.35 -33.34 46.58
CA TYR A 629 12.13 -34.79 46.48
C TYR A 629 10.64 -35.14 46.51
N LYS A 630 9.88 -34.52 47.42
CA LYS A 630 8.41 -34.67 47.46
C LYS A 630 7.73 -34.19 46.17
N GLN A 631 8.21 -33.11 45.56
CA GLN A 631 7.68 -32.62 44.28
C GLN A 631 8.06 -33.50 43.09
N LEU A 632 9.23 -34.14 43.11
CA LEU A 632 9.68 -35.13 42.13
C LEU A 632 9.02 -36.51 42.34
N GLU A 633 8.18 -36.67 43.37
CA GLU A 633 7.54 -37.94 43.75
C GLU A 633 8.56 -39.04 44.11
N LEU A 634 9.69 -38.63 44.72
CA LEU A 634 10.73 -39.52 45.23
C LEU A 634 10.62 -39.68 46.75
N ASP A 635 11.13 -40.80 47.27
CA ASP A 635 11.15 -41.06 48.72
C ASP A 635 12.13 -40.10 49.42
N SER A 636 11.64 -39.37 50.44
CA SER A 636 12.48 -38.43 51.18
C SER A 636 13.58 -39.12 52.00
N GLN A 637 13.46 -40.44 52.27
CA GLN A 637 14.52 -41.20 52.95
C GLN A 637 15.76 -41.40 52.06
N THR A 638 15.61 -41.43 50.73
CA THR A 638 16.75 -41.61 49.82
C THR A 638 17.60 -40.34 49.68
N LEU A 639 17.06 -39.17 50.02
CA LEU A 639 17.83 -37.91 50.06
C LEU A 639 19.07 -38.02 50.95
N TYR A 640 18.93 -38.59 52.14
CA TYR A 640 20.04 -38.71 53.09
C TYR A 640 21.13 -39.67 52.58
N SER A 641 20.74 -40.75 51.91
CA SER A 641 21.71 -41.62 51.23
C SER A 641 22.40 -40.92 50.06
N ASP A 642 21.68 -40.10 49.29
CA ASP A 642 22.23 -39.37 48.14
C ASP A 642 23.23 -38.30 48.60
N ILE A 643 22.93 -37.53 49.66
CA ILE A 643 23.86 -36.57 50.27
C ILE A 643 25.12 -37.29 50.78
N HIS A 644 24.95 -38.43 51.47
CA HIS A 644 26.09 -39.21 51.96
C HIS A 644 26.93 -39.81 50.82
N ALA A 645 26.29 -40.27 49.73
CA ALA A 645 26.99 -40.81 48.57
C ALA A 645 27.88 -39.75 47.91
N VAL A 646 27.37 -38.53 47.73
CA VAL A 646 28.16 -37.42 47.17
C VAL A 646 29.30 -37.01 48.13
N SER A 647 29.03 -36.93 49.44
CA SER A 647 30.01 -36.54 50.46
C SER A 647 31.16 -37.55 50.64
N THR A 648 30.89 -38.85 50.43
CA THR A 648 31.88 -39.94 50.55
C THR A 648 32.65 -40.22 49.27
N SER A 649 32.10 -39.80 48.12
CA SER A 649 32.74 -39.95 46.80
C SER A 649 33.84 -38.93 46.54
N GLY A 650 34.07 -37.98 47.47
CA GLY A 650 35.24 -37.09 47.61
C GLY A 650 36.18 -36.98 46.42
N SER A 651 35.68 -36.51 45.29
CA SER A 651 36.41 -36.13 44.09
C SER A 651 35.45 -35.29 43.28
N THR A 652 35.78 -34.02 43.09
CA THR A 652 35.14 -33.14 42.10
C THR A 652 34.85 -33.94 40.82
N PRO A 653 33.58 -34.12 40.41
CA PRO A 653 33.28 -34.70 39.13
C PRO A 653 33.68 -33.68 38.06
N SER A 654 34.78 -33.92 37.37
CA SER A 654 34.97 -33.36 36.04
C SER A 654 33.90 -33.98 35.13
N PRO A 655 33.18 -33.23 34.29
CA PRO A 655 32.09 -33.75 33.44
C PRO A 655 32.53 -34.73 32.34
N LEU A 656 33.78 -35.21 32.36
CA LEU A 656 34.25 -36.33 31.54
C LEU A 656 34.71 -37.49 32.45
N SER A 657 33.79 -38.39 32.85
CA SER A 657 34.12 -39.81 33.04
C SER A 657 32.85 -40.64 33.18
N SER A 658 32.38 -41.21 32.07
CA SER A 658 31.39 -42.28 32.07
C SER A 658 32.09 -43.64 32.11
N GLN A 659 32.56 -44.07 33.29
CA GLN A 659 32.77 -45.49 33.60
C GLN A 659 32.49 -45.76 35.10
N PRO A 660 31.70 -46.80 35.45
CA PRO A 660 31.55 -47.22 36.83
C PRO A 660 32.84 -47.88 37.31
N ALA A 661 33.53 -47.27 38.28
CA ALA A 661 34.66 -47.88 38.95
C ALA A 661 34.16 -49.01 39.86
N SER A 662 34.32 -50.27 39.42
CA SER A 662 34.05 -51.47 40.21
C SER A 662 35.37 -52.13 40.64
N GLU A 663 36.23 -51.42 41.39
CA GLU A 663 37.38 -52.06 42.07
C GLU A 663 37.68 -51.40 43.42
N PRO A 664 38.01 -52.18 44.48
CA PRO A 664 38.31 -51.64 45.79
C PRO A 664 39.70 -50.97 45.82
N VAL A 665 39.75 -49.72 46.27
CA VAL A 665 40.98 -48.95 46.43
C VAL A 665 41.80 -49.49 47.61
N THR A 666 43.00 -50.00 47.32
CA THR A 666 43.92 -50.58 48.30
C THR A 666 44.80 -49.49 48.92
N VAL A 667 44.65 -49.21 50.21
CA VAL A 667 45.31 -48.07 50.88
C VAL A 667 46.74 -48.39 51.39
N ARG A 668 47.19 -49.66 51.35
CA ARG A 668 48.57 -50.03 51.71
C ARG A 668 48.95 -51.45 51.28
N LYS A 669 50.05 -51.62 50.53
CA LYS A 669 50.65 -52.94 50.26
C LYS A 669 51.44 -53.42 51.48
N ALA A 670 51.05 -54.57 52.04
CA ALA A 670 51.79 -55.23 53.12
C ALA A 670 52.99 -56.04 52.56
N THR A 671 54.14 -55.94 53.22
CA THR A 671 55.37 -56.68 52.91
C THR A 671 55.40 -57.98 53.72
N PRO A 672 55.58 -59.17 53.12
CA PRO A 672 55.53 -60.43 53.85
C PRO A 672 56.89 -60.73 54.52
N THR A 673 56.85 -61.06 55.81
CA THR A 673 57.97 -61.71 56.51
C THR A 673 57.49 -63.03 57.12
N GLN A 674 58.35 -64.04 57.09
CA GLN A 674 58.08 -65.46 57.39
C GLN A 674 57.45 -65.70 58.78
N GLY A 675 56.45 -66.60 58.84
CA GLY A 675 55.96 -67.15 60.12
C GLY A 675 54.80 -68.15 60.02
N HIS A 676 55.12 -69.42 60.31
CA HIS A 676 54.36 -70.60 60.78
C HIS A 676 52.91 -70.94 60.35
N LYS A 677 52.72 -72.24 60.04
CA LYS A 677 51.47 -72.93 59.69
C LYS A 677 50.45 -72.96 60.85
N ILE A 678 49.19 -72.64 60.54
CA ILE A 678 48.02 -72.85 61.42
C ILE A 678 47.21 -74.06 60.90
N PRO A 679 46.59 -74.88 61.78
CA PRO A 679 46.17 -76.26 61.51
C PRO A 679 44.91 -76.40 60.64
N ALA A 680 44.73 -77.59 60.06
CA ALA A 680 43.60 -77.93 59.21
C ALA A 680 42.26 -77.95 59.98
N PRO A 681 41.17 -77.38 59.42
CA PRO A 681 39.83 -77.45 60.00
C PRO A 681 39.16 -78.83 59.77
N PRO A 682 38.28 -79.28 60.70
CA PRO A 682 37.69 -80.61 60.68
C PRO A 682 36.55 -80.77 59.68
N LYS A 683 36.36 -82.04 59.24
CA LYS A 683 35.29 -82.50 58.36
C LYS A 683 33.91 -82.37 59.03
N GLY A 684 32.94 -81.78 58.32
CA GLY A 684 31.55 -81.74 58.78
C GLY A 684 30.58 -81.35 57.65
N ASN A 685 29.95 -82.37 57.06
CA ASN A 685 28.82 -82.40 56.13
C ASN A 685 28.05 -81.09 55.83
N SER A 686 28.14 -80.62 54.58
CA SER A 686 27.04 -79.93 53.90
C SER A 686 27.10 -80.25 52.40
N LYS A 687 26.13 -81.05 51.94
CA LYS A 687 25.94 -81.39 50.52
C LYS A 687 25.88 -80.10 49.69
N LYS A 688 26.75 -79.97 48.69
CA LYS A 688 26.50 -79.13 47.51
C LYS A 688 25.23 -79.66 46.84
N GLN A 689 24.13 -78.94 46.93
CA GLN A 689 23.10 -79.00 45.91
C GLN A 689 23.50 -77.98 44.85
N GLU A 690 24.11 -78.47 43.76
CA GLU A 690 24.09 -77.74 42.50
C GLU A 690 22.62 -77.68 42.04
N LEU A 691 22.07 -76.47 41.98
CA LEU A 691 20.74 -76.23 41.45
C LEU A 691 20.83 -76.41 39.92
N ALA A 692 20.56 -77.61 39.43
CA ALA A 692 20.48 -77.89 38.00
C ALA A 692 19.11 -77.43 37.47
N LEU A 693 19.11 -76.45 36.57
CA LEU A 693 17.91 -76.03 35.83
C LEU A 693 17.48 -77.17 34.89
N ASP A 694 16.22 -77.58 34.99
CA ASP A 694 15.64 -78.59 34.12
C ASP A 694 15.38 -77.99 32.73
N MET A 695 16.36 -78.19 31.84
CA MET A 695 16.32 -77.70 30.48
C MET A 695 15.17 -78.31 29.65
N SER A 696 14.56 -79.41 30.09
CA SER A 696 13.35 -79.95 29.43
C SER A 696 12.12 -79.08 29.68
N LEU A 697 12.02 -78.49 30.88
CA LEU A 697 10.94 -77.59 31.27
C LEU A 697 11.11 -76.20 30.64
N VAL A 698 12.35 -75.74 30.50
CA VAL A 698 12.69 -74.52 29.75
C VAL A 698 12.36 -74.69 28.26
N GLN A 699 12.70 -75.84 27.67
CA GLN A 699 12.37 -76.11 26.27
C GLN A 699 10.85 -76.19 26.08
N SER A 700 10.11 -76.85 26.98
CA SER A 700 8.64 -76.90 26.97
C SER A 700 8.00 -75.51 27.02
N LYS A 701 8.50 -74.60 27.88
CA LYS A 701 7.99 -73.23 27.98
C LYS A 701 8.34 -72.36 26.76
N LEU A 702 9.48 -72.64 26.12
CA LEU A 702 9.84 -72.01 24.85
C LEU A 702 8.96 -72.51 23.71
N THR A 703 8.64 -73.81 23.61
CA THR A 703 7.69 -74.32 22.61
C THR A 703 6.28 -73.77 22.82
N GLU A 704 5.81 -73.67 24.07
CA GLU A 704 4.52 -73.05 24.41
C GLU A 704 4.47 -71.57 23.99
N SER A 705 5.57 -70.84 24.16
CA SER A 705 5.68 -69.43 23.73
C SER A 705 5.76 -69.29 22.20
N GLN A 706 6.35 -70.28 21.52
CA GLN A 706 6.45 -70.32 20.07
C GLN A 706 5.10 -70.65 19.40
N GLU A 707 4.29 -71.52 20.01
CA GLU A 707 2.91 -71.80 19.58
C GLU A 707 1.98 -70.59 19.76
N ILE A 708 2.11 -69.85 20.87
CA ILE A 708 1.34 -68.60 21.06
C ILE A 708 1.77 -67.53 20.05
N SER A 709 3.07 -67.46 19.74
CA SER A 709 3.59 -66.52 18.74
C SER A 709 3.20 -66.90 17.30
N SER A 710 2.98 -68.18 16.99
CA SER A 710 2.45 -68.60 15.67
C SER A 710 0.95 -68.33 15.56
N ILE A 711 0.17 -68.50 16.63
CA ILE A 711 -1.26 -68.16 16.67
C ILE A 711 -1.49 -66.65 16.49
N LEU A 712 -0.60 -65.80 17.05
CA LEU A 712 -0.67 -64.35 16.86
C LEU A 712 -0.18 -63.89 15.48
N ALA A 713 0.74 -64.62 14.86
CA ALA A 713 1.20 -64.33 13.51
C ALA A 713 0.11 -64.61 12.45
N ASP A 714 -0.73 -65.63 12.64
CA ASP A 714 -1.86 -65.94 11.75
C ASP A 714 -3.01 -64.92 11.81
N ILE A 715 -3.02 -64.00 12.79
CA ILE A 715 -4.01 -62.90 12.88
C ILE A 715 -3.59 -61.68 12.03
N PHE A 716 -2.31 -61.59 11.63
CA PHE A 716 -1.73 -60.41 10.98
C PHE A 716 -1.04 -60.72 9.64
N VAL A 717 -1.65 -61.57 8.80
CA VAL A 717 -1.21 -61.75 7.41
C VAL A 717 -2.34 -61.37 6.46
N ASP A 718 -2.15 -60.22 5.81
CA ASP A 718 -2.86 -59.84 4.58
C ASP A 718 -2.27 -60.65 3.40
N GLU A 719 -3.04 -61.58 2.84
CA GLU A 719 -2.76 -62.14 1.52
C GLU A 719 -3.96 -61.96 0.58
N GLU A 720 -3.70 -61.29 -0.54
CA GLU A 720 -4.59 -61.18 -1.70
C GLU A 720 -4.80 -62.54 -2.38
N VAL A 721 -6.05 -62.90 -2.72
CA VAL A 721 -6.37 -63.60 -3.99
C VAL A 721 -7.79 -63.26 -4.50
N SER A 722 -7.90 -62.95 -5.81
CA SER A 722 -9.13 -62.93 -6.65
C SER A 722 -9.78 -64.35 -6.78
N PRO A 723 -10.98 -64.65 -7.39
CA PRO A 723 -11.92 -63.90 -8.26
C PRO A 723 -13.47 -64.15 -8.05
N SER A 724 -14.31 -63.51 -8.90
CA SER A 724 -15.59 -64.00 -9.52
C SER A 724 -16.97 -64.07 -8.78
N ALA A 725 -17.85 -63.12 -9.15
CA ALA A 725 -19.24 -63.19 -9.67
C ALA A 725 -20.48 -63.73 -8.88
N LYS A 726 -21.46 -62.83 -8.57
CA LYS A 726 -22.80 -62.67 -9.23
C LYS A 726 -23.62 -61.48 -8.65
N SER A 727 -24.38 -60.83 -9.55
CA SER A 727 -25.14 -59.55 -9.55
C SER A 727 -26.47 -59.52 -8.74
N PRO A 728 -27.35 -58.45 -8.75
CA PRO A 728 -27.30 -57.17 -9.51
C PRO A 728 -27.76 -55.85 -8.81
N SER A 729 -27.59 -54.75 -9.56
CA SER A 729 -28.38 -53.48 -9.60
C SER A 729 -27.95 -52.32 -8.68
N SER A 730 -27.68 -51.09 -9.14
CA SER A 730 -27.42 -50.52 -10.48
C SER A 730 -26.86 -49.08 -10.33
N SER A 731 -25.54 -48.96 -10.56
CA SER A 731 -24.82 -48.07 -11.50
C SER A 731 -25.58 -47.01 -12.35
N PRO A 732 -24.88 -46.07 -13.05
CA PRO A 732 -23.42 -45.78 -13.03
C PRO A 732 -22.98 -44.28 -13.13
N THR A 733 -21.94 -43.95 -12.38
CA THR A 733 -20.55 -43.57 -12.79
C THR A 733 -20.22 -43.25 -14.27
N LYS A 734 -19.38 -42.21 -14.52
CA LYS A 734 -17.94 -42.40 -14.82
C LYS A 734 -17.15 -41.11 -15.03
N ALA A 735 -15.91 -41.17 -14.55
CA ALA A 735 -14.79 -40.31 -14.90
C ALA A 735 -14.02 -40.84 -16.13
N ASN A 736 -13.21 -39.94 -16.70
CA ASN A 736 -11.80 -40.11 -17.07
C ASN A 736 -11.35 -40.14 -18.56
N GLN A 737 -10.20 -39.46 -18.73
CA GLN A 737 -9.15 -39.53 -19.77
C GLN A 737 -9.13 -38.54 -20.96
N THR A 738 -8.11 -37.66 -20.85
CA THR A 738 -7.17 -37.14 -21.85
C THR A 738 -7.12 -37.82 -23.22
N ARG A 739 -7.41 -37.06 -24.30
CA ARG A 739 -6.55 -36.96 -25.49
C ARG A 739 -6.96 -35.80 -26.41
N SER A 740 -5.94 -35.05 -26.82
CA SER A 740 -5.83 -34.13 -27.95
C SER A 740 -6.94 -34.17 -29.01
N LYS A 741 -7.53 -33.01 -29.32
CA LYS A 741 -7.74 -32.47 -30.69
C LYS A 741 -8.59 -31.19 -30.68
N THR A 742 -7.98 -30.12 -31.21
CA THR A 742 -8.55 -29.22 -32.24
C THR A 742 -10.00 -28.73 -32.06
N THR A 743 -10.17 -27.43 -31.84
CA THR A 743 -11.45 -26.72 -32.07
C THR A 743 -11.12 -25.36 -32.70
N GLN A 744 -11.03 -25.27 -34.02
CA GLN A 744 -12.11 -24.85 -34.94
C GLN A 744 -12.94 -23.65 -34.47
N ARG A 745 -12.59 -22.50 -35.09
CA ARG A 745 -13.48 -21.44 -35.60
C ARG A 745 -14.95 -21.88 -35.82
N ARG A 746 -15.89 -21.13 -35.23
CA ARG A 746 -17.16 -20.61 -35.82
C ARG A 746 -17.89 -19.76 -34.75
N LYS A 747 -17.94 -18.43 -34.88
CA LYS A 747 -19.03 -17.60 -35.49
C LYS A 747 -20.40 -17.83 -34.81
N SER A 748 -20.88 -16.93 -33.94
CA SER A 748 -21.76 -15.76 -34.21
C SER A 748 -22.89 -15.79 -33.13
N PRO A 749 -23.66 -14.72 -32.80
CA PRO A 749 -24.12 -13.66 -33.69
C PRO A 749 -24.12 -12.22 -33.14
N ARG A 750 -24.29 -11.33 -34.12
CA ARG A 750 -24.52 -9.90 -34.07
C ARG A 750 -26.00 -9.65 -33.74
N SER A 751 -26.29 -8.94 -32.66
CA SER A 751 -27.59 -8.28 -32.46
C SER A 751 -27.36 -6.78 -32.24
N LYS A 752 -28.16 -6.00 -32.97
CA LYS A 752 -28.25 -4.55 -32.91
C LYS A 752 -29.27 -4.19 -31.83
N SER A 753 -28.93 -3.29 -30.94
CA SER A 753 -29.89 -2.37 -30.32
C SER A 753 -29.18 -1.05 -30.06
N SER A 754 -29.65 -0.04 -30.77
CA SER A 754 -29.32 1.36 -30.59
C SER A 754 -30.34 1.96 -29.65
N GLU A 755 -29.93 2.39 -28.46
CA GLU A 755 -30.72 3.27 -27.60
C GLU A 755 -29.81 4.17 -26.75
N SER A 756 -30.01 5.48 -26.91
CA SER A 756 -29.59 6.62 -26.08
C SER A 756 -28.38 6.47 -25.14
N ALA A 757 -27.20 6.89 -25.62
CA ALA A 757 -26.05 7.15 -24.76
C ALA A 757 -26.22 8.48 -23.99
N THR A 758 -26.65 8.41 -22.73
CA THR A 758 -26.22 9.38 -21.71
C THR A 758 -24.74 9.11 -21.39
N PRO A 759 -23.89 10.13 -21.26
CA PRO A 759 -22.49 9.92 -20.92
C PRO A 759 -22.40 9.45 -19.46
N ILE A 760 -22.05 8.19 -19.23
CA ILE A 760 -21.89 7.63 -17.89
C ILE A 760 -20.49 8.01 -17.39
N VAL A 761 -20.45 8.81 -16.33
CA VAL A 761 -19.24 9.21 -15.62
C VAL A 761 -18.79 8.02 -14.77
N GLN A 762 -17.62 7.47 -15.07
CA GLN A 762 -16.98 6.50 -14.19
C GLN A 762 -16.48 7.24 -12.94
N ILE A 763 -16.91 6.79 -11.77
CA ILE A 763 -16.53 7.40 -10.50
C ILE A 763 -15.17 6.83 -10.10
N ALA A 764 -14.21 7.70 -9.79
CA ALA A 764 -12.86 7.27 -9.42
C ALA A 764 -12.91 6.32 -8.21
N GLY A 765 -12.38 5.10 -8.39
CA GLY A 765 -12.39 4.04 -7.36
C GLY A 765 -13.43 2.93 -7.61
N LEU A 766 -14.40 3.14 -8.50
CA LEU A 766 -15.40 2.13 -8.88
C LEU A 766 -15.30 1.76 -10.36
N ASP A 767 -15.59 0.51 -10.68
CA ASP A 767 -15.79 0.08 -12.07
C ASP A 767 -17.15 0.58 -12.60
N GLN A 768 -17.44 0.26 -13.85
CA GLN A 768 -18.64 0.75 -14.52
C GLN A 768 -19.93 0.20 -13.88
N THR A 769 -19.98 -1.08 -13.52
CA THR A 769 -21.18 -1.72 -12.96
C THR A 769 -21.45 -1.28 -11.53
N HIS A 770 -20.40 -1.07 -10.71
CA HIS A 770 -20.55 -0.51 -9.36
C HIS A 770 -20.89 0.98 -9.39
N SER A 771 -20.39 1.73 -10.38
CA SER A 771 -20.80 3.14 -10.58
C SER A 771 -22.30 3.22 -10.93
N GLU A 772 -22.80 2.32 -11.78
CA GLU A 772 -24.22 2.25 -12.14
C GLU A 772 -25.12 1.88 -10.94
N LEU A 773 -24.68 0.95 -10.09
CA LEU A 773 -25.37 0.63 -8.84
C LEU A 773 -25.38 1.82 -7.86
N LEU A 774 -24.27 2.55 -7.75
CA LEU A 774 -24.17 3.75 -6.92
C LEU A 774 -25.11 4.88 -7.41
N PHE A 775 -25.24 5.06 -8.72
CA PHE A 775 -26.24 5.98 -9.28
C PHE A 775 -27.68 5.52 -9.01
N ALA A 776 -27.94 4.21 -8.98
CA ALA A 776 -29.27 3.69 -8.62
C ALA A 776 -29.64 4.03 -7.17
N LEU A 777 -28.69 3.94 -6.23
CA LEU A 777 -28.87 4.28 -4.81
C LEU A 777 -29.28 5.75 -4.59
N GLN A 778 -29.01 6.65 -5.53
CA GLN A 778 -29.42 8.07 -5.45
C GLN A 778 -30.95 8.26 -5.41
N LYS A 779 -31.73 7.29 -5.89
CA LYS A 779 -33.17 7.46 -6.06
C LYS A 779 -33.95 7.47 -4.75
N GLN A 780 -33.45 6.80 -3.70
CA GLN A 780 -34.14 6.64 -2.42
C GLN A 780 -33.14 6.56 -1.25
N ALA A 781 -33.53 7.07 -0.09
CA ALA A 781 -32.71 7.07 1.12
C ALA A 781 -32.78 5.74 1.92
N HIS A 782 -33.81 4.93 1.68
CA HIS A 782 -34.01 3.63 2.33
C HIS A 782 -34.45 2.65 1.24
N TRP A 783 -33.86 1.46 1.24
CA TRP A 783 -34.17 0.41 0.26
C TRP A 783 -34.53 -0.88 0.97
N GLN A 784 -35.59 -1.55 0.52
CA GLN A 784 -35.84 -2.93 0.91
C GLN A 784 -34.80 -3.83 0.24
N ARG A 785 -34.28 -4.83 0.96
CA ARG A 785 -33.19 -5.67 0.46
C ARG A 785 -33.54 -6.36 -0.86
N GLU A 786 -34.76 -6.87 -0.99
CA GLU A 786 -35.26 -7.56 -2.18
C GLU A 786 -35.23 -6.67 -3.45
N GLU A 787 -35.48 -5.36 -3.30
CA GLU A 787 -35.45 -4.41 -4.42
C GLU A 787 -34.02 -4.14 -4.89
N LEU A 788 -33.07 -4.05 -3.95
CA LEU A 788 -31.65 -3.87 -4.25
C LEU A 788 -31.03 -5.14 -4.86
N GLU A 789 -31.42 -6.33 -4.39
CA GLU A 789 -30.96 -7.59 -4.98
C GLU A 789 -31.42 -7.72 -6.45
N ALA A 790 -32.63 -7.28 -6.77
CA ALA A 790 -33.12 -7.26 -8.15
C ALA A 790 -32.30 -6.31 -9.04
N ILE A 791 -31.88 -5.15 -8.54
CA ILE A 791 -31.04 -4.19 -9.28
C ILE A 791 -29.61 -4.71 -9.43
N ALA A 792 -29.02 -5.26 -8.37
CA ALA A 792 -27.68 -5.86 -8.41
C ALA A 792 -27.62 -7.04 -9.39
N THR A 793 -28.65 -7.89 -9.39
CA THR A 793 -28.77 -9.01 -10.34
C THR A 793 -28.87 -8.54 -11.79
N GLN A 794 -29.55 -7.42 -12.07
CA GLN A 794 -29.60 -6.84 -13.42
C GLN A 794 -28.23 -6.33 -13.90
N LEU A 795 -27.35 -5.98 -12.97
CA LEU A 795 -25.98 -5.53 -13.24
C LEU A 795 -24.94 -6.66 -13.15
N ASP A 796 -25.38 -7.92 -13.01
CA ASP A 796 -24.53 -9.12 -12.82
C ASP A 796 -23.61 -9.04 -11.59
N LEU A 797 -24.12 -8.42 -10.51
CA LEU A 797 -23.42 -8.25 -9.23
C LEU A 797 -24.12 -9.01 -8.10
N MET A 798 -23.32 -9.51 -7.14
CA MET A 798 -23.83 -9.98 -5.85
C MET A 798 -24.01 -8.78 -4.91
N LEU A 799 -25.20 -8.60 -4.33
CA LEU A 799 -25.53 -7.38 -3.57
C LEU A 799 -24.55 -7.09 -2.44
N ASP A 800 -24.28 -8.05 -1.56
CA ASP A 800 -23.43 -7.83 -0.39
C ASP A 800 -22.00 -7.42 -0.78
N GLY A 801 -21.42 -8.12 -1.76
CA GLY A 801 -20.09 -7.77 -2.27
C GLY A 801 -20.07 -6.41 -2.98
N ALA A 802 -21.15 -6.05 -3.68
CA ALA A 802 -21.25 -4.77 -4.36
C ALA A 802 -21.40 -3.59 -3.37
N LEU A 803 -22.19 -3.77 -2.30
CA LEU A 803 -22.31 -2.78 -1.23
C LEU A 803 -21.01 -2.63 -0.44
N GLU A 804 -20.28 -3.73 -0.21
CA GLU A 804 -18.96 -3.69 0.44
C GLU A 804 -17.94 -2.90 -0.41
N VAL A 805 -17.86 -3.15 -1.72
CA VAL A 805 -16.98 -2.42 -2.65
C VAL A 805 -17.35 -0.93 -2.72
N ILE A 806 -18.65 -0.61 -2.75
CA ILE A 806 -19.13 0.78 -2.72
C ILE A 806 -18.77 1.47 -1.40
N ASN A 807 -18.95 0.78 -0.28
CA ASN A 807 -18.60 1.30 1.04
C ASN A 807 -17.09 1.46 1.21
N GLU A 808 -16.27 0.54 0.68
CA GLU A 808 -14.81 0.67 0.69
C GLU A 808 -14.37 1.93 -0.10
N ALA A 809 -14.94 2.15 -1.29
CA ALA A 809 -14.71 3.36 -2.06
C ALA A 809 -15.20 4.64 -1.32
N ALA A 810 -16.28 4.52 -0.56
CA ALA A 810 -16.79 5.60 0.29
C ALA A 810 -15.85 5.92 1.46
N PHE A 811 -15.33 4.90 2.15
CA PHE A 811 -14.36 5.06 3.22
C PHE A 811 -13.06 5.69 2.73
N ASP A 812 -12.58 5.29 1.55
CA ASP A 812 -11.36 5.85 0.95
C ASP A 812 -11.49 7.35 0.64
N ARG A 813 -12.69 7.83 0.28
CA ARG A 813 -12.91 9.21 -0.18
C ARG A 813 -13.54 10.13 0.86
N CYS A 814 -14.41 9.58 1.72
CA CYS A 814 -15.25 10.34 2.65
C CYS A 814 -15.09 9.89 4.11
N ALA A 815 -14.31 8.84 4.40
CA ALA A 815 -14.11 8.25 5.72
C ALA A 815 -15.39 7.70 6.41
N GLU A 816 -16.47 7.53 5.64
CA GLU A 816 -17.77 7.03 6.10
C GLU A 816 -18.37 6.10 5.04
N ALA A 817 -19.22 5.15 5.45
CA ALA A 817 -19.96 4.27 4.55
C ALA A 817 -21.09 5.02 3.82
N VAL A 818 -21.43 4.58 2.60
CA VAL A 818 -22.62 5.04 1.88
C VAL A 818 -23.86 4.30 2.33
N THR A 819 -23.75 3.00 2.58
CA THR A 819 -24.87 2.13 2.95
C THR A 819 -24.64 1.45 4.29
N GLU A 820 -25.65 1.46 5.16
CA GLU A 820 -25.64 0.79 6.47
C GLU A 820 -26.97 0.04 6.71
N GLY A 821 -26.94 -1.02 7.52
CA GLY A 821 -28.11 -1.85 7.80
C GLY A 821 -28.31 -3.02 6.82
N ASP A 822 -29.04 -4.04 7.27
CA ASP A 822 -29.27 -5.28 6.50
C ASP A 822 -30.63 -5.32 5.79
N ASP A 823 -31.69 -4.82 6.43
CA ASP A 823 -33.03 -4.62 5.87
C ASP A 823 -33.88 -3.72 6.80
N PRO A 824 -34.27 -2.49 6.40
CA PRO A 824 -33.90 -1.82 5.14
C PRO A 824 -32.44 -1.38 5.14
N VAL A 825 -31.86 -1.29 3.94
CA VAL A 825 -30.54 -0.68 3.71
C VAL A 825 -30.72 0.84 3.68
N GLU A 826 -30.06 1.53 4.60
CA GLU A 826 -30.07 2.99 4.72
C GLU A 826 -28.94 3.61 3.90
N VAL A 827 -29.23 4.68 3.17
CA VAL A 827 -28.27 5.38 2.29
C VAL A 827 -27.94 6.75 2.87
N ASN A 828 -26.67 6.95 3.22
CA ASN A 828 -26.15 8.24 3.67
C ASN A 828 -26.03 9.22 2.49
N SER A 829 -27.05 10.09 2.35
CA SER A 829 -27.17 11.02 1.23
C SER A 829 -26.03 12.05 1.13
N ASP A 830 -25.35 12.36 2.23
CA ASP A 830 -24.24 13.31 2.25
C ASP A 830 -22.94 12.66 1.76
N VAL A 831 -22.67 11.41 2.13
CA VAL A 831 -21.55 10.61 1.61
C VAL A 831 -21.76 10.30 0.13
N LEU A 832 -22.98 9.92 -0.24
CA LEU A 832 -23.35 9.67 -1.64
C LEU A 832 -23.13 10.90 -2.53
N ARG A 833 -23.52 12.11 -2.06
CA ARG A 833 -23.30 13.35 -2.79
C ARG A 833 -21.82 13.66 -2.98
N LYS A 834 -20.97 13.37 -1.99
CA LYS A 834 -19.51 13.58 -2.05
C LYS A 834 -18.82 12.59 -3.00
N LEU A 835 -19.32 11.37 -3.13
CA LEU A 835 -18.81 10.37 -4.07
C LEU A 835 -19.17 10.69 -5.53
N LEU A 836 -20.37 11.23 -5.76
CA LEU A 836 -20.87 11.60 -7.08
C LEU A 836 -20.36 12.97 -7.58
N ALA A 837 -19.71 13.76 -6.70
CA ALA A 837 -19.05 15.02 -7.03
C ALA A 837 -17.62 14.79 -7.55
#